data_AF-A0A1F8GQ81-F1
#
_entry.id   AF-A0A1F8GQ81-F1
#
_cell.length_a   1.000
_cell.length_b   1.000
_cell.length_c   1.000
_cell.angle_alpha   90.00
_cell.angle_beta   90.00
_cell.angle_gamma   90.00
#
_symmetry.space_group_name_H-M   'P 1'
#
loop_
_entity.id
_entity.type
_entity.pdbx_description
1 polymer ?
#
loop_
_entity_poly.entity_id
_entity_poly.type
_entity_poly.pdbx_seq_one_letter_code
_entity_poly.pdbx_strand_id
1 'polypeptide(L)'
;MWSQEQIQRLTGLFGRYNAFPSGGREDEFVIVRENGKRQGIFKEWAPPVLPYLAGMEEEAWHKKAGTQPAFLAKELRRARRNSWVIDRDLTTRFAAEALPQDPSARVQELVWRLVLALGLMGPFYHLEALVDDPVQLGIGDKASSGGGLDVVALLLPSAFQRRVTSTAGNWNGLSWPAIKRSTASALASSAHAGVLLGLAGLLGVPPEHLIFAANALEWIPTRVGGKKGDVTEKEAISGLADIIGRSREGGNPNCLAVLASTNATIRFFNWLPLIEGQENFMGRKWTYASVCDTTDDLFDALDAHPELWCAEFRETYQTQLRPQLLNLDASSAKGRFLLDLIINERRLNGKFTRNKPVVKPWSLPSSRLIANATHQFHQADLIGTKPVGLALASRVLGSDYVLPGLVISMDSNESTCCNFCYERLITAARNQWPRVNSWVVRSSSMDEGTARGIYESVLRVSSSGLQEAIGICVRSYYGENAMAFRRATGLDGLSDRLEIAVLLQPYQTGICGGVATVTTLADDSRQYQISVAQTAEQVTSGGRTKEFKFQEGAPLVPEWNSLVIVLKRLHQVFQGSIQVEWVKTRTERIIILQMEFLPQRLKRDGDKVRHTEIVNIPITTLEDVGNAIDVVEALDSTTTVARLVIGSGIDPRTFNGTLAAAVVRLNRRVTEIYLEKPVSPSSHFASICGHFGIVFV
;
A
#
# COMPACT_ATOMS: atom_id res chain seq x y z
N MET A 1 -2.95 -7.42 8.12
CA MET A 1 -3.30 -8.75 7.53
C MET A 1 -4.53 -9.29 8.24
N TRP A 2 -5.30 -10.21 7.63
CA TRP A 2 -6.43 -10.83 8.34
C TRP A 2 -5.97 -11.58 9.58
N SER A 3 -6.72 -11.45 10.68
CA SER A 3 -6.46 -12.20 11.92
C SER A 3 -6.77 -13.68 11.73
N GLN A 4 -6.24 -14.53 12.61
CA GLN A 4 -6.55 -15.96 12.61
C GLN A 4 -8.05 -16.23 12.74
N GLU A 5 -8.74 -15.44 13.57
CA GLU A 5 -10.19 -15.52 13.72
C GLU A 5 -10.91 -15.15 12.42
N GLN A 6 -10.51 -14.06 11.76
CA GLN A 6 -11.07 -13.66 10.46
C GLN A 6 -10.86 -14.75 9.41
N ILE A 7 -9.69 -15.40 9.39
CA ILE A 7 -9.40 -16.51 8.48
C ILE A 7 -10.30 -17.71 8.76
N GLN A 8 -10.44 -18.11 10.04
CA GLN A 8 -11.33 -19.20 10.42
C GLN A 8 -12.78 -18.90 9.99
N ARG A 9 -13.24 -17.65 10.17
CA ARG A 9 -14.55 -17.22 9.68
C ARG A 9 -14.64 -17.30 8.15
N LEU A 10 -13.66 -16.76 7.41
CA LEU A 10 -13.62 -16.80 5.94
C LEU A 10 -13.66 -18.23 5.39
N THR A 11 -12.84 -19.12 5.94
CA THR A 11 -12.84 -20.55 5.56
C THR A 11 -14.16 -21.26 5.91
N GLY A 12 -14.86 -20.81 6.95
CA GLY A 12 -16.17 -21.34 7.34
C GLY A 12 -17.35 -20.85 6.48
N LEU A 13 -17.20 -19.75 5.72
CA LEU A 13 -18.28 -19.21 4.87
C LEU A 13 -18.61 -20.12 3.68
N PHE A 14 -17.65 -20.91 3.18
CA PHE A 14 -17.80 -21.68 1.94
C PHE A 14 -18.68 -22.96 2.06
N GLY A 15 -19.32 -23.19 3.21
CA GLY A 15 -20.35 -24.22 3.39
C GLY A 15 -21.79 -23.70 3.45
N ARG A 16 -22.02 -22.39 3.33
CA ARG A 16 -23.31 -21.77 3.63
C ARG A 16 -23.93 -20.95 2.50
N TYR A 17 -23.19 -20.61 1.45
CA TYR A 17 -23.72 -19.79 0.35
C TYR A 17 -24.16 -20.67 -0.81
N ASN A 18 -25.47 -20.68 -1.05
CA ASN A 18 -26.05 -21.17 -2.30
C ASN A 18 -25.48 -20.33 -3.43
N ALA A 19 -24.63 -20.91 -4.26
CA ALA A 19 -23.92 -20.19 -5.32
C ALA A 19 -24.85 -19.77 -6.48
N PHE A 20 -26.11 -20.22 -6.49
CA PHE A 20 -27.00 -20.07 -7.63
C PHE A 20 -28.44 -19.79 -7.17
N PRO A 21 -28.93 -18.55 -7.31
CA PRO A 21 -30.36 -18.30 -7.30
C PRO A 21 -30.99 -18.99 -8.50
N SER A 22 -32.06 -19.75 -8.27
CA SER A 22 -32.83 -20.38 -9.32
C SER A 22 -33.63 -19.31 -10.08
N GLY A 23 -33.08 -18.74 -11.17
CA GLY A 23 -33.87 -17.90 -12.08
C GLY A 23 -33.18 -16.78 -12.88
N GLY A 24 -31.88 -16.51 -12.71
CA GLY A 24 -31.21 -15.37 -13.33
C GLY A 24 -31.13 -15.45 -14.87
N ARG A 25 -31.99 -14.73 -15.59
CA ARG A 25 -31.82 -14.44 -17.03
C ARG A 25 -30.73 -13.38 -17.30
N GLU A 26 -30.23 -12.73 -16.24
CA GLU A 26 -29.28 -11.61 -16.32
C GLU A 26 -27.84 -11.98 -15.95
N ASP A 27 -27.56 -13.25 -15.66
CA ASP A 27 -26.22 -13.74 -15.33
C ASP A 27 -25.26 -13.68 -16.53
N GLU A 28 -24.00 -13.32 -16.28
CA GLU A 28 -22.96 -13.18 -17.33
C GLU A 28 -22.64 -14.51 -18.01
N PHE A 29 -22.72 -15.61 -17.26
CA PHE A 29 -22.53 -16.96 -17.75
C PHE A 29 -23.71 -17.82 -17.35
N VAL A 30 -24.19 -18.63 -18.29
CA VAL A 30 -25.35 -19.51 -18.12
C VAL A 30 -25.03 -20.90 -18.63
N ILE A 31 -25.28 -21.91 -17.80
CA ILE A 31 -25.18 -23.33 -18.15
C ILE A 31 -26.59 -23.91 -18.29
N VAL A 32 -26.79 -24.75 -19.30
CA VAL A 32 -27.99 -25.57 -19.47
C VAL A 32 -27.79 -26.90 -18.74
N ARG A 33 -28.64 -27.15 -17.75
CA ARG A 33 -28.66 -28.35 -16.91
C ARG A 33 -29.32 -29.53 -17.63
N GLU A 34 -29.18 -30.72 -17.04
CA GLU A 34 -29.72 -31.98 -17.54
C GLU A 34 -31.24 -32.01 -17.70
N ASN A 35 -31.95 -31.15 -16.95
CA ASN A 35 -33.39 -30.97 -17.01
C ASN A 35 -33.81 -29.85 -17.99
N GLY A 36 -32.88 -29.32 -18.79
CA GLY A 36 -33.10 -28.22 -19.73
C GLY A 36 -33.22 -26.84 -19.09
N LYS A 37 -33.12 -26.72 -17.75
CA LYS A 37 -33.16 -25.42 -17.08
C LYS A 37 -31.83 -24.68 -17.24
N ARG A 38 -31.92 -23.36 -17.40
CA ARG A 38 -30.78 -22.45 -17.38
C ARG A 38 -30.41 -22.14 -15.94
N GLN A 39 -29.13 -22.29 -15.61
CA GLN A 39 -28.53 -21.94 -14.34
C GLN A 39 -27.44 -20.90 -14.62
N GLY A 40 -27.63 -19.68 -14.13
CA GLY A 40 -26.59 -18.66 -14.18
C GLY A 40 -25.51 -18.94 -13.15
N ILE A 41 -24.28 -18.52 -13.42
CA ILE A 41 -23.10 -18.90 -12.60
C ILE A 41 -22.22 -17.73 -12.13
N PHE A 42 -22.61 -16.45 -12.31
CA PHE A 42 -21.63 -15.35 -12.16
C PHE A 42 -22.07 -13.97 -11.68
N LYS A 43 -23.33 -13.49 -11.73
CA LYS A 43 -23.61 -12.07 -11.42
C LYS A 43 -24.18 -11.77 -10.03
N GLU A 44 -24.87 -12.68 -9.36
CA GLU A 44 -25.44 -12.42 -8.00
C GLU A 44 -24.51 -12.83 -6.82
N TRP A 45 -23.18 -12.84 -7.00
CA TRP A 45 -22.33 -13.96 -6.55
C TRP A 45 -21.33 -13.77 -5.39
N ALA A 46 -21.12 -12.55 -4.87
CA ALA A 46 -20.13 -12.33 -3.82
C ALA A 46 -20.78 -11.95 -2.47
N PRO A 47 -20.66 -12.80 -1.42
CA PRO A 47 -21.23 -12.46 -0.12
C PRO A 47 -20.64 -11.14 0.39
N PRO A 48 -21.40 -10.35 1.18
CA PRO A 48 -20.94 -9.04 1.65
C PRO A 48 -19.92 -9.17 2.80
N VAL A 49 -18.78 -9.80 2.52
CA VAL A 49 -17.76 -10.21 3.51
C VAL A 49 -17.05 -9.02 4.17
N LEU A 50 -16.96 -7.87 3.46
CA LEU A 50 -16.21 -6.71 3.94
C LEU A 50 -16.84 -6.07 5.20
N PRO A 51 -18.16 -5.83 5.26
CA PRO A 51 -18.84 -5.46 6.50
C PRO A 51 -18.53 -6.37 7.68
N TYR A 52 -18.58 -7.69 7.50
CA TYR A 52 -18.28 -8.64 8.57
C TYR A 52 -16.82 -8.59 9.02
N LEU A 53 -15.87 -8.44 8.09
CA LEU A 53 -14.44 -8.26 8.42
C LEU A 53 -14.17 -6.93 9.10
N ALA A 54 -14.99 -5.92 8.81
CA ALA A 54 -15.03 -4.64 9.49
C ALA A 54 -15.66 -4.72 10.89
N GLY A 55 -16.31 -5.83 11.27
CA GLY A 55 -17.06 -5.92 12.51
C GLY A 55 -18.23 -4.92 12.56
N MET A 56 -18.82 -4.64 11.40
CA MET A 56 -19.96 -3.74 11.25
C MET A 56 -21.14 -4.51 10.67
N GLU A 57 -22.35 -4.11 11.05
CA GLU A 57 -23.55 -4.52 10.33
C GLU A 57 -23.49 -4.03 8.88
N GLU A 58 -24.03 -4.83 7.97
CA GLU A 58 -23.97 -4.61 6.53
C GLU A 58 -24.47 -3.20 6.15
N GLU A 59 -25.72 -2.86 6.49
CA GLU A 59 -26.32 -1.55 6.19
C GLU A 59 -25.50 -0.37 6.73
N ALA A 60 -24.97 -0.50 7.95
CA ALA A 60 -24.16 0.54 8.58
C ALA A 60 -22.82 0.73 7.84
N TRP A 61 -22.20 -0.37 7.40
CA TRP A 61 -20.99 -0.34 6.59
C TRP A 61 -21.26 0.31 5.23
N HIS A 62 -22.30 -0.10 4.51
CA HIS A 62 -22.67 0.46 3.20
C HIS A 62 -22.96 1.96 3.29
N LYS A 63 -23.73 2.40 4.30
CA LYS A 63 -24.01 3.83 4.53
C LYS A 63 -22.73 4.64 4.78
N LYS A 64 -21.82 4.13 5.61
CA LYS A 64 -20.53 4.80 5.91
C LYS A 64 -19.63 4.83 4.67
N ALA A 65 -19.52 3.71 3.96
CA ALA A 65 -18.76 3.56 2.72
C ALA A 65 -19.26 4.49 1.60
N GLY A 66 -20.58 4.64 1.45
CA GLY A 66 -21.19 5.52 0.46
C GLY A 66 -20.99 7.01 0.74
N THR A 67 -20.79 7.40 2.00
CA THR A 67 -20.75 8.81 2.44
C THR A 67 -19.36 9.29 2.86
N GLN A 68 -18.40 8.39 3.11
CA GLN A 68 -17.06 8.72 3.59
C GLN A 68 -15.97 8.14 2.66
N PRO A 69 -15.48 8.92 1.67
CA PRO A 69 -14.51 8.43 0.70
C PRO A 69 -13.20 7.92 1.31
N ALA A 70 -12.72 8.56 2.38
CA ALA A 70 -11.50 8.14 3.09
C ALA A 70 -11.66 6.76 3.75
N PHE A 71 -12.84 6.50 4.34
CA PHE A 71 -13.18 5.19 4.91
C PHE A 71 -13.26 4.12 3.81
N LEU A 72 -13.98 4.40 2.71
CA LEU A 72 -14.10 3.50 1.57
C LEU A 72 -12.72 3.16 0.98
N ALA A 73 -11.90 4.16 0.69
CA ALA A 73 -10.57 3.98 0.10
C ALA A 73 -9.67 3.11 0.97
N LYS A 74 -9.81 3.22 2.28
CA LYS A 74 -9.07 2.40 3.24
C LYS A 74 -9.55 0.95 3.25
N GLU A 75 -10.85 0.72 3.40
CA GLU A 75 -11.38 -0.66 3.47
C GLU A 75 -11.09 -1.42 2.18
N LEU A 76 -11.24 -0.77 1.02
CA LEU A 76 -10.93 -1.37 -0.27
C LEU A 76 -9.43 -1.68 -0.43
N ARG A 77 -8.53 -0.77 -0.04
CA ARG A 77 -7.08 -1.03 -0.06
C ARG A 77 -6.71 -2.21 0.85
N ARG A 78 -7.22 -2.23 2.08
CA ARG A 78 -6.99 -3.31 3.04
C ARG A 78 -7.47 -4.66 2.50
N ALA A 79 -8.68 -4.69 1.96
CA ALA A 79 -9.26 -5.90 1.36
C ALA A 79 -8.41 -6.41 0.19
N ARG A 80 -8.02 -5.49 -0.71
CA ARG A 80 -7.19 -5.84 -1.87
C ARG A 80 -5.84 -6.41 -1.47
N ARG A 81 -5.12 -5.73 -0.56
CA ARG A 81 -3.83 -6.17 -0.04
C ARG A 81 -3.92 -7.57 0.53
N ASN A 82 -4.80 -7.75 1.50
CA ASN A 82 -4.84 -9.00 2.27
C ASN A 82 -5.20 -10.17 1.35
N SER A 83 -6.10 -9.95 0.39
CA SER A 83 -6.43 -10.95 -0.62
C SER A 83 -5.23 -11.29 -1.51
N TRP A 84 -4.46 -10.30 -1.96
CA TRP A 84 -3.25 -10.53 -2.76
C TRP A 84 -2.17 -11.33 -2.01
N VAL A 85 -1.92 -10.98 -0.74
CA VAL A 85 -0.97 -11.72 0.11
C VAL A 85 -1.41 -13.17 0.28
N ILE A 86 -2.69 -13.39 0.56
CA ILE A 86 -3.22 -14.75 0.76
C ILE A 86 -3.14 -15.58 -0.52
N ASP A 87 -3.49 -15.00 -1.67
CA ASP A 87 -3.41 -15.68 -2.96
C ASP A 87 -1.97 -16.10 -3.27
N ARG A 88 -1.01 -15.19 -3.08
CA ARG A 88 0.42 -15.49 -3.23
C ARG A 88 0.89 -16.62 -2.31
N ASP A 89 0.48 -16.61 -1.05
CA ASP A 89 0.83 -17.66 -0.10
C ASP A 89 0.21 -19.00 -0.51
N LEU A 90 -1.06 -19.00 -0.94
CA LEU A 90 -1.76 -20.19 -1.45
C LEU A 90 -1.04 -20.77 -2.66
N THR A 91 -0.76 -19.95 -3.68
CA THR A 91 -0.04 -20.36 -4.89
C THR A 91 1.34 -20.91 -4.55
N THR A 92 2.10 -20.24 -3.68
CA THR A 92 3.44 -20.70 -3.25
C THR A 92 3.36 -22.08 -2.60
N ARG A 93 2.39 -22.27 -1.71
CA ARG A 93 2.22 -23.53 -0.99
C ARG A 93 1.74 -24.65 -1.92
N PHE A 94 0.75 -24.38 -2.76
CA PHE A 94 0.21 -25.36 -3.70
C PHE A 94 1.24 -25.81 -4.74
N ALA A 95 2.12 -24.90 -5.16
CA ALA A 95 3.25 -25.24 -6.05
C ALA A 95 4.31 -26.10 -5.36
N ALA A 96 4.55 -25.91 -4.05
CA ALA A 96 5.52 -26.69 -3.28
C ALA A 96 4.99 -28.08 -2.87
N GLU A 97 3.66 -28.22 -2.70
CA GLU A 97 3.02 -29.45 -2.26
C GLU A 97 2.57 -30.32 -3.44
N ALA A 98 3.29 -31.41 -3.69
CA ALA A 98 2.96 -32.36 -4.75
C ALA A 98 1.55 -32.95 -4.59
N LEU A 99 0.80 -33.03 -5.70
CA LEU A 99 -0.49 -33.69 -5.73
C LEU A 99 -0.33 -35.23 -5.66
N PRO A 100 -1.29 -35.95 -5.03
CA PRO A 100 -1.31 -37.40 -5.06
C PRO A 100 -1.31 -37.97 -6.49
N GLN A 101 -0.72 -39.16 -6.63
CA GLN A 101 -0.73 -39.91 -7.90
C GLN A 101 -2.03 -40.72 -8.08
N ASP A 102 -2.67 -41.14 -6.98
CA ASP A 102 -3.98 -41.80 -7.03
C ASP A 102 -5.06 -40.80 -7.48
N PRO A 103 -5.88 -41.12 -8.52
CA PRO A 103 -6.87 -40.20 -9.08
C PRO A 103 -7.90 -39.70 -8.06
N SER A 104 -8.42 -40.60 -7.22
CA SER A 104 -9.42 -40.27 -6.20
C SER A 104 -8.85 -39.33 -5.15
N ALA A 105 -7.65 -39.64 -4.62
CA ALA A 105 -6.95 -38.80 -3.67
C ALA A 105 -6.56 -37.44 -4.28
N ARG A 106 -6.18 -37.41 -5.56
CA ARG A 106 -5.86 -36.18 -6.29
C ARG A 106 -7.06 -35.26 -6.42
N VAL A 107 -8.21 -35.77 -6.87
CA VAL A 107 -9.47 -35.01 -6.96
C VAL A 107 -9.88 -34.51 -5.57
N GLN A 108 -9.76 -35.35 -4.55
CA GLN A 108 -10.08 -34.95 -3.17
C GLN A 108 -9.20 -33.78 -2.69
N GLU A 109 -7.90 -33.84 -2.90
CA GLU A 109 -6.98 -32.76 -2.54
C GLU A 109 -7.30 -31.47 -3.30
N LEU A 110 -7.56 -31.55 -4.62
CA LEU A 110 -7.91 -30.40 -5.46
C LEU A 110 -9.23 -29.75 -5.05
N VAL A 111 -10.25 -30.55 -4.70
CA VAL A 111 -11.52 -30.05 -4.15
C VAL A 111 -11.28 -29.26 -2.87
N TRP A 112 -10.45 -29.77 -1.95
CA TRP A 112 -10.15 -29.07 -0.70
C TRP A 112 -9.34 -27.79 -0.90
N ARG A 113 -8.32 -27.83 -1.78
CA ARG A 113 -7.55 -26.64 -2.15
C ARG A 113 -8.45 -25.56 -2.74
N LEU A 114 -9.41 -25.94 -3.59
CA LEU A 114 -10.34 -25.01 -4.23
C LEU A 114 -11.34 -24.42 -3.22
N VAL A 115 -11.90 -25.23 -2.32
CA VAL A 115 -12.75 -24.76 -1.22
C VAL A 115 -12.01 -23.73 -0.36
N LEU A 116 -10.76 -24.05 0.01
CA LEU A 116 -9.92 -23.15 0.80
C LEU A 116 -9.65 -21.84 0.06
N ALA A 117 -9.22 -21.92 -1.20
CA ALA A 117 -8.90 -20.75 -2.02
C ALA A 117 -10.12 -19.85 -2.21
N LEU A 118 -11.28 -20.39 -2.55
CA LEU A 118 -12.51 -19.62 -2.71
C LEU A 118 -12.99 -18.98 -1.41
N GLY A 119 -12.91 -19.69 -0.28
CA GLY A 119 -13.27 -19.13 1.04
C GLY A 119 -12.36 -17.96 1.45
N LEU A 120 -11.06 -18.11 1.23
CA LEU A 120 -10.07 -17.08 1.56
C LEU A 120 -10.07 -15.89 0.60
N MET A 121 -10.41 -16.10 -0.67
CA MET A 121 -10.52 -15.06 -1.70
C MET A 121 -11.91 -14.40 -1.73
N GLY A 122 -12.83 -14.78 -0.83
CA GLY A 122 -14.15 -14.14 -0.67
C GLY A 122 -14.12 -12.59 -0.60
N PRO A 123 -13.23 -11.96 0.19
CA PRO A 123 -13.14 -10.49 0.27
C PRO A 123 -12.79 -9.83 -1.06
N PHE A 124 -12.01 -10.52 -1.88
CA PHE A 124 -11.63 -10.03 -3.20
C PHE A 124 -12.83 -10.02 -4.16
N TYR A 125 -13.60 -11.10 -4.20
CA TYR A 125 -14.80 -11.17 -5.05
C TYR A 125 -15.86 -10.14 -4.64
N HIS A 126 -16.03 -9.92 -3.33
CA HIS A 126 -16.92 -8.85 -2.86
C HIS A 126 -16.43 -7.47 -3.29
N LEU A 127 -15.11 -7.25 -3.26
CA LEU A 127 -14.50 -6.03 -3.74
C LEU A 127 -14.68 -5.82 -5.26
N GLU A 128 -14.57 -6.86 -6.09
CA GLU A 128 -14.92 -6.78 -7.52
C GLU A 128 -16.38 -6.41 -7.74
N ALA A 129 -17.30 -7.03 -7.01
CA ALA A 129 -18.74 -6.74 -7.11
C ALA A 129 -19.05 -5.27 -6.76
N LEU A 130 -18.46 -4.75 -5.68
CA LEU A 130 -18.69 -3.37 -5.24
C LEU A 130 -18.18 -2.31 -6.23
N VAL A 131 -17.07 -2.57 -6.92
CA VAL A 131 -16.53 -1.61 -7.90
C VAL A 131 -17.24 -1.66 -9.25
N ASP A 132 -17.85 -2.80 -9.58
CA ASP A 132 -18.64 -2.98 -10.80
C ASP A 132 -20.07 -2.41 -10.65
N ASP A 133 -20.65 -2.53 -9.45
CA ASP A 133 -21.99 -2.01 -9.12
C ASP A 133 -22.01 -1.08 -7.89
N PRO A 134 -21.70 0.22 -8.07
CA PRO A 134 -21.71 1.22 -7.00
C PRO A 134 -23.09 1.47 -6.37
N VAL A 135 -24.19 1.00 -6.98
CA VAL A 135 -25.54 1.17 -6.44
C VAL A 135 -25.68 0.44 -5.10
N GLN A 136 -24.91 -0.63 -4.89
CA GLN A 136 -24.81 -1.33 -3.60
C GLN A 136 -24.32 -0.43 -2.46
N LEU A 137 -23.67 0.69 -2.76
CA LEU A 137 -23.22 1.68 -1.78
C LEU A 137 -24.18 2.89 -1.67
N GLY A 138 -25.33 2.86 -2.36
CA GLY A 138 -26.24 4.00 -2.47
C GLY A 138 -25.69 5.13 -3.35
N ILE A 139 -24.71 4.83 -4.22
CA ILE A 139 -24.09 5.80 -5.13
C ILE A 139 -24.81 5.68 -6.49
N GLY A 140 -25.60 6.70 -6.84
CA GLY A 140 -26.53 6.66 -7.99
C GLY A 140 -25.91 6.74 -9.39
N ASP A 141 -24.61 7.04 -9.48
CA ASP A 141 -23.89 7.11 -10.76
C ASP A 141 -23.01 5.88 -10.95
N LYS A 142 -23.03 5.27 -12.14
CA LYS A 142 -22.02 4.27 -12.51
C LYS A 142 -20.65 4.93 -12.49
N ALA A 143 -19.69 4.36 -11.75
CA ALA A 143 -18.31 4.81 -11.79
C ALA A 143 -17.83 4.80 -13.26
N SER A 144 -17.39 5.95 -13.77
CA SER A 144 -16.76 5.99 -15.09
C SER A 144 -15.56 5.05 -15.06
N SER A 145 -15.48 4.20 -16.09
CA SER A 145 -14.71 2.95 -16.14
C SER A 145 -13.18 3.10 -16.22
N GLY A 146 -12.61 4.23 -15.82
CA GLY A 146 -11.18 4.53 -15.95
C GLY A 146 -10.59 5.21 -14.72
N GLY A 147 -9.81 4.47 -13.93
CA GLY A 147 -8.93 5.04 -12.90
C GLY A 147 -7.54 5.36 -13.46
N GLY A 148 -6.70 6.04 -12.67
CA GLY A 148 -5.34 6.42 -13.09
C GLY A 148 -4.41 5.25 -13.46
N LEU A 149 -4.63 4.06 -12.86
CA LEU A 149 -3.85 2.85 -13.19
C LEU A 149 -4.27 2.17 -14.50
N ASP A 150 -5.47 2.43 -15.02
CA ASP A 150 -5.83 1.97 -16.36
C ASP A 150 -4.92 2.64 -17.39
N VAL A 151 -4.60 3.93 -17.21
CA VAL A 151 -3.62 4.64 -18.04
C VAL A 151 -2.21 4.06 -17.88
N VAL A 152 -1.83 3.61 -16.67
CA VAL A 152 -0.54 2.92 -16.48
C VAL A 152 -0.47 1.67 -17.35
N ALA A 153 -1.54 0.87 -17.41
CA ALA A 153 -1.63 -0.27 -18.31
C ALA A 153 -1.39 0.09 -19.79
N LEU A 154 -1.91 1.25 -20.21
CA LEU A 154 -1.79 1.73 -21.59
C LEU A 154 -0.38 2.18 -21.94
N LEU A 155 0.36 2.73 -20.99
CA LEU A 155 1.66 3.34 -21.24
C LEU A 155 2.82 2.40 -20.92
N LEU A 156 2.65 1.42 -20.03
CA LEU A 156 3.75 0.61 -19.50
C LEU A 156 4.51 -0.16 -20.60
N PRO A 157 3.87 -0.84 -21.57
CA PRO A 157 4.61 -1.53 -22.63
C PRO A 157 5.40 -0.58 -23.52
N SER A 158 4.86 0.60 -23.84
CA SER A 158 5.53 1.63 -24.65
C SER A 158 6.68 2.32 -23.88
N ALA A 159 6.49 2.61 -22.59
CA ALA A 159 7.53 3.19 -21.74
C ALA A 159 8.76 2.28 -21.56
N PHE A 160 8.58 0.97 -21.71
CA PHE A 160 9.64 -0.02 -21.61
C PHE A 160 9.82 -0.82 -22.91
N GLN A 161 9.45 -0.26 -24.07
CA GLN A 161 9.38 -0.99 -25.35
C GLN A 161 10.64 -1.80 -25.69
N ARG A 162 11.85 -1.28 -25.42
CA ARG A 162 13.13 -1.95 -25.69
C ARG A 162 13.44 -3.11 -24.74
N ARG A 163 12.64 -3.26 -23.69
CA ARG A 163 12.77 -4.23 -22.59
C ARG A 163 11.59 -5.21 -22.55
N VAL A 164 10.61 -5.02 -23.43
CA VAL A 164 9.49 -5.93 -23.67
C VAL A 164 9.86 -6.86 -24.82
N THR A 165 10.03 -8.14 -24.51
CA THR A 165 10.43 -9.17 -25.48
C THR A 165 9.26 -10.02 -25.95
N SER A 166 8.19 -10.13 -25.16
CA SER A 166 7.01 -10.88 -25.55
C SER A 166 6.31 -10.26 -26.78
N THR A 167 5.46 -11.07 -27.39
CA THR A 167 4.52 -10.72 -28.45
C THR A 167 3.20 -11.42 -28.18
N ALA A 168 2.14 -11.04 -28.89
CA ALA A 168 0.83 -11.68 -28.75
C ALA A 168 0.92 -13.22 -28.80
N GLY A 169 0.51 -13.87 -27.70
CA GLY A 169 0.51 -15.32 -27.53
C GLY A 169 1.88 -15.97 -27.33
N ASN A 170 2.98 -15.23 -27.35
CA ASN A 170 4.32 -15.80 -27.27
C ASN A 170 5.27 -15.01 -26.33
N TRP A 171 5.79 -15.67 -25.30
CA TRP A 171 6.74 -15.09 -24.37
C TRP A 171 8.14 -14.86 -24.96
N ASN A 172 8.43 -15.42 -26.15
CA ASN A 172 9.72 -15.31 -26.84
C ASN A 172 10.92 -15.69 -25.94
N GLY A 173 10.76 -16.78 -25.17
CA GLY A 173 11.82 -17.27 -24.27
C GLY A 173 12.11 -16.37 -23.06
N LEU A 174 11.19 -15.45 -22.71
CA LEU A 174 11.30 -14.62 -21.51
C LEU A 174 11.45 -15.50 -20.25
N SER A 175 12.27 -15.03 -19.32
CA SER A 175 12.55 -15.72 -18.05
C SER A 175 12.84 -14.70 -16.94
N TRP A 176 12.75 -15.12 -15.67
CA TRP A 176 13.10 -14.25 -14.53
C TRP A 176 14.51 -13.65 -14.58
N PRO A 177 15.57 -14.41 -14.96
CA PRO A 177 16.88 -13.82 -15.16
C PRO A 177 16.89 -12.74 -16.26
N ALA A 178 16.13 -12.90 -17.34
CA ALA A 178 16.01 -11.89 -18.39
C ALA A 178 15.28 -10.63 -17.87
N ILE A 179 14.18 -10.80 -17.12
CA ILE A 179 13.45 -9.71 -16.46
C ILE A 179 14.39 -8.93 -15.55
N LYS A 180 15.15 -9.61 -14.69
CA LYS A 180 16.11 -8.97 -13.77
C LYS A 180 17.18 -8.15 -14.51
N ARG A 181 17.70 -8.65 -15.64
CA ARG A 181 18.61 -7.89 -16.51
C ARG A 181 17.95 -6.67 -17.13
N SER A 182 16.72 -6.82 -17.64
CA SER A 182 15.93 -5.70 -18.19
C SER A 182 15.64 -4.63 -17.13
N THR A 183 15.31 -5.04 -15.90
CA THR A 183 15.13 -4.14 -14.75
C THR A 183 16.42 -3.38 -14.44
N ALA A 184 17.56 -4.07 -14.34
CA ALA A 184 18.85 -3.41 -14.11
C ALA A 184 19.19 -2.39 -15.21
N SER A 185 18.90 -2.73 -16.47
CA SER A 185 19.05 -1.81 -17.61
C SER A 185 18.09 -0.61 -17.55
N ALA A 186 16.87 -0.79 -17.04
CA ALA A 186 15.93 0.33 -16.83
C ALA A 186 16.44 1.27 -15.73
N LEU A 187 16.94 0.71 -14.62
CA LEU A 187 17.46 1.48 -13.49
C LEU A 187 18.73 2.29 -13.82
N ALA A 188 19.46 1.93 -14.87
CA ALA A 188 20.61 2.69 -15.35
C ALA A 188 20.23 4.03 -16.03
N SER A 189 18.96 4.21 -16.43
CA SER A 189 18.45 5.44 -17.05
C SER A 189 17.58 6.20 -16.05
N SER A 190 17.93 7.46 -15.73
CA SER A 190 17.18 8.29 -14.76
C SER A 190 15.67 8.35 -15.03
N ALA A 191 15.25 8.60 -16.27
CA ALA A 191 13.84 8.71 -16.63
C ALA A 191 13.05 7.39 -16.41
N HIS A 192 13.59 6.27 -16.91
CA HIS A 192 13.03 4.94 -16.68
C HIS A 192 13.05 4.54 -15.21
N ALA A 193 14.14 4.83 -14.49
CA ALA A 193 14.28 4.54 -13.07
C ALA A 193 13.23 5.29 -12.25
N GLY A 194 12.98 6.57 -12.56
CA GLY A 194 11.98 7.39 -11.90
C GLY A 194 10.58 6.81 -12.00
N VAL A 195 10.16 6.44 -13.22
CA VAL A 195 8.87 5.79 -13.46
C VAL A 195 8.80 4.42 -12.78
N LEU A 196 9.81 3.57 -13.00
CA LEU A 196 9.81 2.20 -12.51
C LEU A 196 9.79 2.13 -10.98
N LEU A 197 10.65 2.91 -10.32
CA LEU A 197 10.72 2.96 -8.85
C LEU A 197 9.53 3.72 -8.26
N GLY A 198 9.02 4.75 -8.95
CA GLY A 198 7.82 5.49 -8.54
C GLY A 198 6.59 4.59 -8.49
N LEU A 199 6.34 3.81 -9.55
CA LEU A 199 5.27 2.82 -9.58
C LEU A 199 5.48 1.69 -8.57
N ALA A 200 6.72 1.18 -8.43
CA ALA A 200 7.05 0.15 -7.46
C ALA A 200 6.75 0.59 -6.03
N GLY A 201 7.10 1.83 -5.67
CA GLY A 201 6.77 2.43 -4.38
C GLY A 201 5.28 2.64 -4.17
N LEU A 202 4.55 3.09 -5.20
CA LEU A 202 3.10 3.32 -5.14
C LEU A 202 2.32 2.02 -4.92
N LEU A 203 2.69 0.97 -5.65
CA LEU A 203 2.00 -0.33 -5.66
C LEU A 203 2.52 -1.28 -4.58
N GLY A 204 3.70 -0.98 -4.02
CA GLY A 204 4.37 -1.81 -3.02
C GLY A 204 4.87 -3.14 -3.58
N VAL A 205 5.32 -3.16 -4.83
CA VAL A 205 5.80 -4.35 -5.53
C VAL A 205 7.21 -4.17 -6.07
N PRO A 206 8.00 -5.24 -6.23
CA PRO A 206 9.35 -5.15 -6.80
C PRO A 206 9.35 -4.57 -8.23
N PRO A 207 10.36 -3.76 -8.61
CA PRO A 207 10.54 -3.27 -9.98
C PRO A 207 10.52 -4.35 -11.06
N GLU A 208 11.00 -5.54 -10.73
CA GLU A 208 11.01 -6.71 -11.58
C GLU A 208 9.59 -7.14 -11.99
N HIS A 209 8.61 -6.98 -11.09
CA HIS A 209 7.21 -7.34 -11.32
C HIS A 209 6.55 -6.39 -12.32
N LEU A 210 6.97 -5.12 -12.37
CA LEU A 210 6.47 -4.15 -13.34
C LEU A 210 7.00 -4.41 -14.76
N ILE A 211 8.27 -4.81 -14.89
CA ILE A 211 8.83 -5.23 -16.18
C ILE A 211 8.14 -6.51 -16.68
N PHE A 212 7.83 -7.43 -15.78
CA PHE A 212 7.01 -8.59 -16.09
C PHE A 212 5.60 -8.18 -16.56
N ALA A 213 4.91 -7.29 -15.85
CA ALA A 213 3.59 -6.80 -16.26
C ALA A 213 3.61 -6.13 -17.64
N ALA A 214 4.65 -5.36 -17.97
CA ALA A 214 4.83 -4.78 -19.31
C ALA A 214 4.87 -5.86 -20.40
N ASN A 215 5.54 -6.99 -20.14
CA ASN A 215 5.57 -8.13 -21.05
C ASN A 215 4.24 -8.89 -21.08
N ALA A 216 3.53 -8.98 -19.96
CA ALA A 216 2.22 -9.63 -19.90
C ALA A 216 1.16 -8.88 -20.72
N LEU A 217 1.13 -7.56 -20.57
CA LEU A 217 0.26 -6.67 -21.32
C LEU A 217 0.52 -6.78 -22.84
N GLU A 218 1.77 -6.96 -23.25
CA GLU A 218 2.12 -7.21 -24.65
C GLU A 218 1.71 -8.62 -25.11
N TRP A 219 1.89 -9.64 -24.26
CA TRP A 219 1.57 -11.04 -24.56
C TRP A 219 0.09 -11.31 -24.80
N ILE A 220 -0.82 -10.62 -24.10
CA ILE A 220 -2.26 -10.87 -24.23
C ILE A 220 -2.74 -10.52 -25.66
N PRO A 221 -3.42 -11.44 -26.38
CA PRO A 221 -3.77 -11.23 -27.79
C PRO A 221 -4.80 -10.12 -28.03
N THR A 222 -5.64 -9.79 -27.05
CA THR A 222 -6.61 -8.70 -27.14
C THR A 222 -5.96 -7.34 -26.82
N ARG A 223 -6.51 -6.24 -27.37
CA ARG A 223 -6.12 -4.86 -27.00
C ARG A 223 -6.67 -4.50 -25.62
N VAL A 224 -6.18 -5.16 -24.58
CA VAL A 224 -6.50 -4.84 -23.17
C VAL A 224 -5.70 -3.65 -22.64
N GLY A 225 -4.78 -3.11 -23.44
CA GLY A 225 -4.10 -1.86 -23.19
C GLY A 225 -2.97 -1.63 -24.18
N GLY A 226 -2.47 -0.39 -24.26
CA GLY A 226 -1.49 0.09 -25.23
C GLY A 226 -0.29 -0.83 -25.39
N LYS A 227 -0.10 -1.34 -26.61
CA LYS A 227 0.99 -2.22 -27.00
C LYS A 227 2.29 -1.44 -27.12
N LYS A 228 3.41 -2.16 -27.19
CA LYS A 228 4.70 -1.51 -27.46
C LYS A 228 4.62 -0.78 -28.81
N GLY A 229 4.85 0.54 -28.79
CA GLY A 229 4.84 1.38 -29.99
C GLY A 229 3.51 2.06 -30.30
N ASP A 230 2.45 1.83 -29.52
CA ASP A 230 1.19 2.59 -29.66
C ASP A 230 1.38 4.09 -29.37
N VAL A 231 2.33 4.42 -28.50
CA VAL A 231 2.82 5.78 -28.23
C VAL A 231 4.35 5.77 -28.17
N THR A 232 4.99 6.93 -28.32
CA THR A 232 6.45 6.98 -28.20
C THR A 232 6.90 6.71 -26.76
N GLU A 233 8.07 6.09 -26.59
CA GLU A 233 8.68 5.82 -25.27
C GLU A 233 8.81 7.09 -24.42
N LYS A 234 9.12 8.23 -25.05
CA LYS A 234 9.22 9.53 -24.37
C LYS A 234 7.87 10.01 -23.83
N GLU A 235 6.82 9.96 -24.65
CA GLU A 235 5.46 10.35 -24.23
C GLU A 235 4.93 9.43 -23.14
N ALA A 236 5.16 8.12 -23.27
CA ALA A 236 4.75 7.13 -22.27
C ALA A 236 5.44 7.37 -20.91
N ILE A 237 6.75 7.63 -20.90
CA ILE A 237 7.49 7.95 -19.67
C ILE A 237 6.97 9.25 -19.04
N SER A 238 6.73 10.28 -19.85
CA SER A 238 6.19 11.56 -19.35
C SER A 238 4.80 11.38 -18.73
N GLY A 239 3.88 10.68 -19.42
CA GLY A 239 2.54 10.43 -18.91
C GLY A 239 2.54 9.60 -17.62
N LEU A 240 3.42 8.60 -17.52
CA LEU A 240 3.59 7.83 -16.29
C LEU A 240 4.18 8.67 -15.14
N ALA A 241 5.15 9.54 -15.41
CA ALA A 241 5.71 10.45 -14.42
C ALA A 241 4.64 11.41 -13.85
N ASP A 242 3.77 11.94 -14.70
CA ASP A 242 2.65 12.80 -14.30
C ASP A 242 1.66 12.06 -13.39
N ILE A 243 1.31 10.82 -13.71
CA ILE A 243 0.43 9.98 -12.87
C ILE A 243 1.05 9.74 -11.49
N ILE A 244 2.35 9.44 -11.43
CA ILE A 244 3.07 9.25 -10.17
C ILE A 244 3.09 10.56 -9.36
N GLY A 245 3.31 11.70 -10.02
CA GLY A 245 3.27 13.02 -9.41
C GLY A 245 1.92 13.32 -8.74
N ARG A 246 0.83 13.22 -9.51
CA ARG A 246 -0.54 13.45 -9.01
C ARG A 246 -0.94 12.51 -7.87
N SER A 247 -0.48 11.26 -7.92
CA SER A 247 -0.75 10.27 -6.85
C SER A 247 -0.10 10.67 -5.52
N ARG A 248 0.97 11.48 -5.54
CA ARG A 248 1.66 11.97 -4.34
C ARG A 248 1.08 13.26 -3.77
N GLU A 249 0.30 14.00 -4.56
CA GLU A 249 -0.25 15.31 -4.19
C GLU A 249 -1.45 15.24 -3.25
N GLY A 250 -2.04 14.05 -3.04
CA GLY A 250 -3.02 13.83 -1.96
C GLY A 250 -4.27 14.71 -2.06
N GLY A 251 -4.99 14.66 -3.19
CA GLY A 251 -6.32 15.28 -3.27
C GLY A 251 -7.34 14.52 -2.41
N ASN A 252 -8.44 15.18 -2.01
CA ASN A 252 -9.56 14.56 -1.29
C ASN A 252 -10.51 13.91 -2.33
N PRO A 253 -10.44 12.59 -2.58
CA PRO A 253 -11.23 11.98 -3.65
C PRO A 253 -12.67 11.79 -3.18
N ASN A 254 -13.65 11.90 -4.09
CA ASN A 254 -15.02 11.45 -3.79
C ASN A 254 -15.12 9.91 -3.88
N CYS A 255 -16.21 9.31 -3.42
CA CYS A 255 -16.38 7.84 -3.40
C CYS A 255 -16.27 7.22 -4.81
N LEU A 256 -16.76 7.89 -5.85
CA LEU A 256 -16.65 7.42 -7.24
C LEU A 256 -15.21 7.33 -7.72
N ALA A 257 -14.39 8.35 -7.44
CA ALA A 257 -12.97 8.36 -7.78
C ALA A 257 -12.21 7.27 -7.02
N VAL A 258 -12.60 6.98 -5.78
CA VAL A 258 -12.05 5.87 -4.99
C VAL A 258 -12.37 4.51 -5.63
N LEU A 259 -13.63 4.29 -6.03
CA LEU A 259 -14.04 3.05 -6.69
C LEU A 259 -13.33 2.86 -8.04
N ALA A 260 -13.29 3.91 -8.87
CA ALA A 260 -12.57 3.88 -10.15
C ALA A 260 -11.08 3.57 -9.97
N SER A 261 -10.42 4.21 -8.99
CA SER A 261 -9.02 3.93 -8.65
C SER A 261 -8.81 2.50 -8.15
N THR A 262 -9.74 2.00 -7.32
CA THR A 262 -9.70 0.62 -6.83
C THR A 262 -9.86 -0.37 -7.98
N ASN A 263 -10.82 -0.15 -8.89
CA ASN A 263 -11.03 -0.99 -10.07
C ASN A 263 -9.78 -1.06 -10.95
N ALA A 264 -9.18 0.10 -11.25
CA ALA A 264 -7.94 0.18 -12.00
C ALA A 264 -6.79 -0.55 -11.30
N THR A 265 -6.73 -0.49 -9.96
CA THR A 265 -5.74 -1.22 -9.15
C THR A 265 -5.95 -2.73 -9.22
N ILE A 266 -7.20 -3.21 -9.10
CA ILE A 266 -7.54 -4.63 -9.23
C ILE A 266 -7.04 -5.16 -10.56
N ARG A 267 -7.42 -4.49 -11.66
CA ARG A 267 -7.04 -4.84 -13.03
C ARG A 267 -5.53 -4.81 -13.22
N PHE A 268 -4.83 -3.81 -12.68
CA PHE A 268 -3.39 -3.73 -12.81
C PHE A 268 -2.66 -4.91 -12.14
N PHE A 269 -3.07 -5.26 -10.92
CA PHE A 269 -2.45 -6.36 -10.19
C PHE A 269 -2.68 -7.72 -10.84
N ASN A 270 -3.71 -7.86 -11.68
CA ASN A 270 -3.96 -9.07 -12.47
C ASN A 270 -2.87 -9.35 -13.52
N TRP A 271 -1.99 -8.38 -13.80
CA TRP A 271 -0.83 -8.54 -14.69
C TRP A 271 0.50 -8.72 -13.94
N LEU A 272 0.48 -8.69 -12.62
CA LEU A 272 1.66 -8.90 -11.79
C LEU A 272 1.83 -10.40 -11.50
N PRO A 273 3.07 -10.87 -11.29
CA PRO A 273 3.32 -12.25 -10.91
C PRO A 273 2.85 -12.47 -9.46
N LEU A 274 2.19 -13.59 -9.18
CA LEU A 274 1.94 -14.00 -7.79
C LEU A 274 3.19 -14.64 -7.16
N ILE A 275 3.92 -15.45 -7.93
CA ILE A 275 5.20 -16.06 -7.52
C ILE A 275 6.28 -15.85 -8.60
N GLU A 276 7.55 -15.80 -8.23
CA GLU A 276 8.67 -15.76 -9.21
C GLU A 276 9.04 -17.19 -9.66
N GLY A 277 8.21 -17.78 -10.51
CA GLY A 277 8.39 -19.15 -11.03
C GLY A 277 8.24 -19.27 -12.55
N GLN A 278 8.59 -20.43 -13.11
CA GLN A 278 8.45 -20.72 -14.56
C GLN A 278 6.99 -20.88 -14.98
N GLU A 279 6.13 -21.21 -14.03
CA GLU A 279 4.69 -21.40 -14.17
C GLU A 279 4.03 -20.17 -14.81
N ASN A 280 4.55 -18.97 -14.53
CA ASN A 280 4.08 -17.72 -15.14
C ASN A 280 4.21 -17.72 -16.67
N PHE A 281 5.20 -18.41 -17.24
CA PHE A 281 5.45 -18.42 -18.69
C PHE A 281 4.76 -19.59 -19.40
N MET A 282 4.05 -20.47 -18.66
CA MET A 282 3.40 -21.67 -19.21
C MET A 282 2.06 -21.38 -19.91
N GLY A 283 1.63 -20.12 -20.00
CA GLY A 283 0.41 -19.72 -20.71
C GLY A 283 -0.91 -20.05 -19.99
N ARG A 284 -0.85 -20.44 -18.70
CA ARG A 284 -2.03 -20.56 -17.82
C ARG A 284 -2.55 -19.18 -17.43
N LYS A 285 -3.83 -19.06 -17.09
CA LYS A 285 -4.51 -17.78 -16.80
C LYS A 285 -3.91 -17.10 -15.55
N TRP A 286 -3.86 -15.77 -15.57
CA TRP A 286 -3.01 -14.97 -14.66
C TRP A 286 -3.74 -14.46 -13.41
N THR A 287 -5.06 -14.55 -13.37
CA THR A 287 -5.88 -13.99 -12.30
C THR A 287 -6.24 -15.03 -11.26
N TYR A 288 -6.06 -14.70 -9.97
CA TYR A 288 -6.43 -15.56 -8.84
C TYR A 288 -5.86 -16.97 -8.97
N ALA A 289 -4.54 -17.07 -9.20
CA ALA A 289 -3.89 -18.31 -9.61
C ALA A 289 -4.26 -19.47 -8.68
N SER A 290 -4.37 -19.25 -7.37
CA SER A 290 -4.79 -20.32 -6.46
C SER A 290 -6.18 -20.89 -6.77
N VAL A 291 -7.18 -20.07 -7.12
CA VAL A 291 -8.52 -20.53 -7.51
C VAL A 291 -8.54 -21.07 -8.93
N CYS A 292 -7.96 -20.32 -9.88
CA CYS A 292 -8.01 -20.64 -11.30
C CYS A 292 -7.17 -21.87 -11.64
N ASP A 293 -5.91 -21.93 -11.20
CA ASP A 293 -5.05 -23.10 -11.45
C ASP A 293 -5.59 -24.36 -10.78
N THR A 294 -6.06 -24.25 -9.54
CA THR A 294 -6.67 -25.40 -8.84
C THR A 294 -7.96 -25.84 -9.54
N THR A 295 -8.73 -24.90 -10.08
CA THR A 295 -9.93 -25.25 -10.86
C THR A 295 -9.56 -26.00 -12.13
N ASP A 296 -8.60 -25.48 -12.89
CA ASP A 296 -8.23 -26.08 -14.16
C ASP A 296 -7.56 -27.44 -13.94
N ASP A 297 -6.70 -27.58 -12.92
CA ASP A 297 -6.14 -28.89 -12.51
C ASP A 297 -7.25 -29.87 -12.04
N LEU A 298 -8.29 -29.39 -11.34
CA LEU A 298 -9.46 -30.19 -10.94
C LEU A 298 -10.27 -30.65 -12.15
N PHE A 299 -10.53 -29.73 -13.08
CA PHE A 299 -11.25 -29.99 -14.31
C PHE A 299 -10.50 -31.04 -15.16
N ASP A 300 -9.19 -30.85 -15.36
CA ASP A 300 -8.34 -31.79 -16.10
C ASP A 300 -8.29 -33.17 -15.43
N ALA A 301 -8.25 -33.23 -14.09
CA ALA A 301 -8.27 -34.50 -13.36
C ALA A 301 -9.60 -35.24 -13.51
N LEU A 302 -10.73 -34.54 -13.49
CA LEU A 302 -12.06 -35.12 -13.68
C LEU A 302 -12.29 -35.55 -15.15
N ASP A 303 -11.72 -34.80 -16.10
CA ASP A 303 -11.75 -35.13 -17.52
C ASP A 303 -10.90 -36.36 -17.85
N ALA A 304 -9.73 -36.50 -17.23
CA ALA A 304 -8.86 -37.67 -17.39
C ALA A 304 -9.44 -38.93 -16.74
N HIS A 305 -10.29 -38.77 -15.73
CA HIS A 305 -10.84 -39.86 -14.91
C HIS A 305 -12.38 -39.80 -14.81
N PRO A 306 -13.11 -39.93 -15.94
CA PRO A 306 -14.58 -39.84 -15.94
C PRO A 306 -15.26 -40.94 -15.12
N GLU A 307 -14.55 -42.04 -14.81
CA GLU A 307 -15.00 -43.11 -13.94
C GLU A 307 -15.32 -42.67 -12.51
N LEU A 308 -14.74 -41.54 -12.08
CA LEU A 308 -14.97 -40.94 -10.75
C LEU A 308 -16.37 -40.34 -10.61
N TRP A 309 -17.04 -39.96 -11.70
CA TRP A 309 -18.44 -39.56 -11.66
C TRP A 309 -19.35 -40.77 -11.40
N CYS A 310 -20.47 -40.53 -10.70
CA CYS A 310 -21.55 -41.49 -10.57
C CYS A 310 -21.99 -42.01 -11.95
N ALA A 311 -22.24 -43.31 -12.06
CA ALA A 311 -22.54 -43.96 -13.35
C ALA A 311 -23.72 -43.29 -14.08
N GLU A 312 -24.76 -42.91 -13.34
CA GLU A 312 -25.96 -42.21 -13.83
C GLU A 312 -25.74 -40.75 -14.25
N PHE A 313 -24.62 -40.12 -13.86
CA PHE A 313 -24.30 -38.73 -14.18
C PHE A 313 -23.18 -38.58 -15.20
N ARG A 314 -22.34 -39.61 -15.36
CA ARG A 314 -21.14 -39.59 -16.20
C ARG A 314 -21.44 -39.16 -17.65
N GLU A 315 -22.45 -39.76 -18.27
CA GLU A 315 -22.82 -39.47 -19.66
C GLU A 315 -23.33 -38.03 -19.80
N THR A 316 -24.16 -37.58 -18.87
CA THR A 316 -24.65 -36.19 -18.80
C THR A 316 -23.50 -35.19 -18.68
N TYR A 317 -22.53 -35.46 -17.80
CA TYR A 317 -21.37 -34.59 -17.66
C TYR A 317 -20.59 -34.51 -18.98
N GLN A 318 -20.26 -35.65 -19.59
CA GLN A 318 -19.44 -35.70 -20.80
C GLN A 318 -20.11 -35.05 -22.02
N THR A 319 -21.42 -35.25 -22.19
CA THR A 319 -22.14 -34.87 -23.41
C THR A 319 -22.76 -33.48 -23.32
N GLN A 320 -23.19 -33.04 -22.13
CA GLN A 320 -23.91 -31.77 -21.97
C GLN A 320 -23.09 -30.72 -21.22
N LEU A 321 -22.53 -31.06 -20.06
CA LEU A 321 -21.90 -30.05 -19.18
C LEU A 321 -20.46 -29.73 -19.59
N ARG A 322 -19.65 -30.75 -19.86
CA ARG A 322 -18.23 -30.61 -20.22
C ARG A 322 -18.01 -29.69 -21.42
N PRO A 323 -18.76 -29.80 -22.55
CA PRO A 323 -18.60 -28.87 -23.66
C PRO A 323 -18.90 -27.41 -23.28
N GLN A 324 -19.87 -27.18 -22.39
CA GLN A 324 -20.20 -25.84 -21.90
C GLN A 324 -19.08 -25.28 -21.01
N LEU A 325 -18.49 -26.13 -20.14
CA LEU A 325 -17.38 -25.74 -19.26
C LEU A 325 -16.07 -25.50 -20.01
N LEU A 326 -15.81 -26.22 -21.10
CA LEU A 326 -14.66 -25.98 -21.98
C LEU A 326 -14.72 -24.60 -22.65
N ASN A 327 -15.93 -24.16 -23.01
CA ASN A 327 -16.15 -22.87 -23.65
C ASN A 327 -16.28 -21.70 -22.65
N LEU A 328 -16.18 -21.98 -21.35
CA LEU A 328 -16.28 -20.98 -20.30
C LEU A 328 -14.89 -20.39 -19.97
N ASP A 329 -14.68 -19.13 -20.33
CA ASP A 329 -13.42 -18.43 -20.09
C ASP A 329 -13.20 -18.01 -18.62
N ALA A 330 -14.23 -18.02 -17.78
CA ALA A 330 -14.11 -17.72 -16.36
C ALA A 330 -13.80 -18.98 -15.52
N SER A 331 -12.50 -19.26 -15.28
CA SER A 331 -12.07 -20.45 -14.50
C SER A 331 -12.62 -20.42 -13.06
N SER A 332 -12.68 -19.26 -12.39
CA SER A 332 -13.28 -19.18 -11.05
C SER A 332 -14.76 -19.59 -11.00
N ALA A 333 -15.54 -19.24 -12.03
CA ALA A 333 -16.94 -19.64 -12.16
C ALA A 333 -17.08 -21.16 -12.42
N LYS A 334 -16.22 -21.69 -13.31
CA LYS A 334 -16.10 -23.13 -13.58
C LYS A 334 -15.87 -23.90 -12.27
N GLY A 335 -14.93 -23.43 -11.44
CA GLY A 335 -14.56 -24.07 -10.19
C GLY A 335 -15.70 -24.12 -9.18
N ARG A 336 -16.43 -23.00 -9.02
CA ARG A 336 -17.63 -22.95 -8.17
C ARG A 336 -18.70 -23.93 -8.62
N PHE A 337 -18.96 -24.01 -9.92
CA PHE A 337 -19.91 -24.96 -10.47
C PHE A 337 -19.49 -26.42 -10.22
N LEU A 338 -18.21 -26.75 -10.45
CA LEU A 338 -17.68 -28.09 -10.15
C LEU A 338 -17.81 -28.44 -8.67
N LEU A 339 -17.52 -27.51 -7.76
CA LEU A 339 -17.70 -27.74 -6.33
C LEU A 339 -19.16 -27.98 -5.94
N ASP A 340 -20.11 -27.29 -6.56
CA ASP A 340 -21.54 -27.50 -6.31
C ASP A 340 -21.98 -28.93 -6.71
N LEU A 341 -21.56 -29.38 -7.90
CA LEU A 341 -21.79 -30.76 -8.36
C LEU A 341 -21.19 -31.80 -7.40
N ILE A 342 -19.99 -31.52 -6.86
CA ILE A 342 -19.24 -32.47 -6.03
C ILE A 342 -19.74 -32.48 -4.58
N ILE A 343 -19.87 -31.31 -3.95
CA ILE A 343 -20.12 -31.16 -2.52
C ILE A 343 -21.62 -31.17 -2.21
N ASN A 344 -22.40 -30.39 -2.96
CA ASN A 344 -23.83 -30.19 -2.68
C ASN A 344 -24.67 -31.28 -3.36
N GLU A 345 -24.43 -31.53 -4.65
CA GLU A 345 -25.17 -32.55 -5.41
C GLU A 345 -24.59 -33.96 -5.28
N ARG A 346 -23.37 -34.10 -4.73
CA ARG A 346 -22.71 -35.40 -4.47
C ARG A 346 -22.62 -36.31 -5.70
N ARG A 347 -22.22 -35.74 -6.85
CA ARG A 347 -22.17 -36.44 -8.14
C ARG A 347 -20.95 -37.36 -8.35
N LEU A 348 -20.04 -37.48 -7.38
CA LEU A 348 -18.91 -38.42 -7.43
C LEU A 348 -19.28 -39.79 -6.84
N ASN A 349 -18.65 -40.85 -7.36
CA ASN A 349 -18.88 -42.23 -6.95
C ASN A 349 -18.49 -42.50 -5.46
N GLY A 350 -19.08 -43.56 -4.88
CA GLY A 350 -19.09 -43.81 -3.42
C GLY A 350 -17.72 -43.94 -2.72
N LYS A 351 -17.69 -43.52 -1.45
CA LYS A 351 -16.53 -43.30 -0.54
C LYS A 351 -15.60 -42.15 -0.94
N PHE A 352 -16.14 -41.02 -1.38
CA PHE A 352 -15.59 -39.71 -0.97
C PHE A 352 -15.77 -39.58 0.55
N THR A 353 -15.04 -40.39 1.33
CA THR A 353 -15.09 -40.34 2.78
C THR A 353 -14.67 -38.93 3.18
N ARG A 354 -15.49 -38.28 4.03
CA ARG A 354 -15.15 -37.07 4.80
C ARG A 354 -13.96 -37.36 5.74
N ASN A 355 -12.88 -37.92 5.22
CA ASN A 355 -11.61 -37.93 5.91
C ASN A 355 -11.26 -36.46 6.08
N LYS A 356 -10.94 -36.09 7.33
CA LYS A 356 -10.54 -34.74 7.69
C LYS A 356 -9.52 -34.22 6.66
N PRO A 357 -9.60 -32.95 6.27
CA PRO A 357 -8.71 -32.37 5.28
C PRO A 357 -7.25 -32.77 5.57
N VAL A 358 -6.53 -33.21 4.53
CA VAL A 358 -5.07 -33.35 4.58
C VAL A 358 -4.41 -31.98 4.64
N VAL A 359 -5.13 -30.93 4.20
CA VAL A 359 -4.70 -29.55 4.36
C VAL A 359 -4.60 -29.24 5.85
N LYS A 360 -3.37 -29.29 6.36
CA LYS A 360 -3.01 -28.79 7.70
C LYS A 360 -3.71 -27.44 7.91
N PRO A 361 -4.24 -27.17 9.11
CA PRO A 361 -4.85 -25.88 9.44
C PRO A 361 -4.04 -24.75 8.81
N TRP A 362 -4.67 -23.95 7.97
CA TRP A 362 -4.00 -22.81 7.36
C TRP A 362 -3.67 -21.81 8.46
N SER A 363 -2.46 -21.90 9.00
CA SER A 363 -1.89 -20.84 9.81
C SER A 363 -1.12 -19.92 8.87
N LEU A 364 -1.58 -18.69 8.67
CA LEU A 364 -0.70 -17.65 8.14
C LEU A 364 0.60 -17.65 8.96
N PRO A 365 1.75 -17.31 8.34
CA PRO A 365 2.89 -16.83 9.08
C PRO A 365 2.40 -15.71 10.00
N SER A 366 2.29 -16.01 11.29
CA SER A 366 1.85 -15.08 12.33
C SER A 366 2.80 -13.89 12.51
N SER A 367 3.89 -13.82 11.73
CA SER A 367 4.87 -12.76 11.88
C SER A 367 4.31 -11.46 11.30
N ARG A 368 3.72 -10.67 12.18
CA ARG A 368 3.67 -9.19 12.07
C ARG A 368 5.03 -8.57 11.79
N LEU A 369 6.10 -9.34 12.04
CA LEU A 369 7.47 -9.00 11.73
C LEU A 369 7.76 -9.14 10.23
N ILE A 370 8.12 -8.03 9.61
CA ILE A 370 8.59 -7.96 8.24
C ILE A 370 10.06 -7.59 8.29
N ALA A 371 10.92 -8.59 8.05
CA ALA A 371 12.36 -8.41 8.02
C ALA A 371 12.78 -7.64 6.75
N ASN A 372 13.83 -6.82 6.84
CA ASN A 372 14.41 -6.08 5.72
C ASN A 372 13.43 -5.13 4.99
N ALA A 373 12.41 -4.65 5.69
CA ALA A 373 11.38 -3.76 5.15
C ALA A 373 11.94 -2.42 4.61
N THR A 374 13.18 -2.06 4.97
CA THR A 374 13.89 -0.86 4.49
C THR A 374 14.69 -1.11 3.21
N HIS A 375 14.78 -2.35 2.73
CA HIS A 375 15.54 -2.73 1.53
C HIS A 375 14.68 -3.46 0.50
N GLN A 376 13.45 -3.83 0.87
CA GLN A 376 12.47 -4.52 0.02
C GLN A 376 11.20 -3.70 -0.10
N PHE A 377 10.51 -3.84 -1.24
CA PHE A 377 9.24 -3.17 -1.48
C PHE A 377 8.12 -3.96 -0.82
N HIS A 378 7.33 -3.26 -0.02
CA HIS A 378 6.03 -3.72 0.44
C HIS A 378 5.02 -2.59 0.32
N GLN A 379 3.75 -2.92 0.43
CA GLN A 379 2.68 -1.94 0.41
C GLN A 379 2.77 -1.03 1.64
N ALA A 380 2.64 0.27 1.39
CA ALA A 380 2.80 1.29 2.41
C ALA A 380 1.73 1.19 3.51
N ASP A 381 0.54 0.65 3.21
CA ASP A 381 -0.49 0.36 4.20
C ASP A 381 -0.12 -0.77 5.18
N LEU A 382 0.87 -1.60 4.85
CA LEU A 382 1.36 -2.71 5.67
C LEU A 382 2.50 -2.27 6.59
N ILE A 383 3.45 -1.49 6.04
CA ILE A 383 4.69 -1.13 6.73
C ILE A 383 4.81 0.37 7.05
N GLY A 384 3.83 1.17 6.67
CA GLY A 384 3.87 2.62 6.71
C GLY A 384 4.81 3.23 5.65
N THR A 385 4.88 4.56 5.61
CA THR A 385 5.61 5.30 4.56
C THR A 385 7.12 5.37 4.78
N LYS A 386 7.61 5.37 6.03
CA LYS A 386 9.05 5.54 6.35
C LYS A 386 9.90 4.39 5.80
N PRO A 387 9.53 3.10 5.99
CA PRO A 387 10.27 2.00 5.38
C PRO A 387 10.24 2.01 3.85
N VAL A 388 9.13 2.43 3.23
CA VAL A 388 9.00 2.52 1.76
C VAL A 388 10.01 3.53 1.20
N GLY A 389 10.14 4.70 1.84
CA GLY A 389 11.15 5.69 1.47
C GLY A 389 12.58 5.14 1.56
N LEU A 390 12.88 4.35 2.59
CA LEU A 390 14.17 3.69 2.74
C LEU A 390 14.42 2.61 1.68
N ALA A 391 13.40 1.82 1.33
CA ALA A 391 13.50 0.81 0.27
C ALA A 391 13.79 1.45 -1.09
N LEU A 392 13.15 2.59 -1.38
CA LEU A 392 13.43 3.41 -2.56
C LEU A 392 14.88 3.94 -2.55
N ALA A 393 15.33 4.51 -1.43
CA ALA A 393 16.71 4.97 -1.29
C ALA A 393 17.72 3.83 -1.50
N SER A 394 17.43 2.65 -0.95
CA SER A 394 18.29 1.47 -1.03
C SER A 394 18.48 0.99 -2.46
N ARG A 395 17.47 1.13 -3.32
CA ARG A 395 17.58 0.76 -4.74
C ARG A 395 18.43 1.74 -5.54
N VAL A 396 18.40 3.03 -5.20
CA VAL A 396 19.15 4.06 -5.92
C VAL A 396 20.61 4.12 -5.46
N LEU A 397 20.84 4.02 -4.15
CA LEU A 397 22.15 4.22 -3.53
C LEU A 397 22.91 2.92 -3.30
N GLY A 398 22.19 1.82 -3.10
CA GLY A 398 22.71 0.55 -2.60
C GLY A 398 22.36 0.35 -1.12
N SER A 399 22.25 -0.91 -0.70
CA SER A 399 21.89 -1.29 0.69
C SER A 399 22.83 -0.71 1.74
N ASP A 400 24.11 -0.53 1.40
CA ASP A 400 25.15 -0.05 2.32
C ASP A 400 24.97 1.41 2.74
N TYR A 401 24.17 2.18 2.00
CA TYR A 401 23.84 3.57 2.33
C TYR A 401 22.59 3.69 3.21
N VAL A 402 21.84 2.60 3.42
CA VAL A 402 20.54 2.64 4.07
C VAL A 402 20.54 1.74 5.29
N LEU A 403 20.20 2.30 6.44
CA LEU A 403 20.16 1.55 7.68
C LEU A 403 19.11 0.42 7.59
N PRO A 404 19.49 -0.85 7.86
CA PRO A 404 18.55 -1.94 7.83
C PRO A 404 17.50 -1.77 8.94
N GLY A 405 16.26 -2.14 8.63
CA GLY A 405 15.13 -2.04 9.53
C GLY A 405 14.19 -3.23 9.40
N LEU A 406 13.53 -3.53 10.50
CA LEU A 406 12.46 -4.51 10.60
C LEU A 406 11.18 -3.80 11.04
N VAL A 407 10.04 -4.26 10.53
CA VAL A 407 8.76 -3.62 10.80
C VAL A 407 7.85 -4.58 11.55
N ILE A 408 7.18 -4.08 12.57
CA ILE A 408 6.05 -4.73 13.21
C ILE A 408 4.78 -4.06 12.66
N SER A 409 4.04 -4.79 11.83
CA SER A 409 2.74 -4.34 11.32
C SER A 409 1.67 -4.52 12.39
N MET A 410 0.92 -3.45 12.72
CA MET A 410 -0.20 -3.50 13.66
C MET A 410 -1.52 -3.45 12.89
N ASP A 411 -2.50 -4.26 13.30
CA ASP A 411 -3.85 -4.28 12.69
C ASP A 411 -4.90 -4.17 13.79
N SER A 412 -6.04 -3.56 13.45
CA SER A 412 -6.98 -2.91 14.37
C SER A 412 -7.83 -3.81 15.26
N ASN A 413 -7.90 -5.11 14.97
CA ASN A 413 -8.89 -6.00 15.61
C ASN A 413 -8.37 -6.71 16.86
N GLU A 414 -7.11 -6.51 17.23
CA GLU A 414 -6.56 -7.06 18.47
C GLU A 414 -6.25 -5.93 19.44
N SER A 415 -7.27 -5.53 20.19
CA SER A 415 -7.13 -4.73 21.44
C SER A 415 -6.26 -5.41 22.50
N THR A 416 -5.71 -6.59 22.20
CA THR A 416 -4.85 -7.40 23.06
C THR A 416 -3.58 -7.82 22.32
N CYS A 417 -2.73 -6.86 21.96
CA CYS A 417 -1.29 -7.13 21.93
C CYS A 417 -0.81 -7.42 23.36
N CYS A 418 -1.08 -8.63 23.84
CA CYS A 418 -0.57 -9.14 25.10
C CYS A 418 0.97 -9.10 25.11
N ASN A 419 1.56 -8.83 26.28
CA ASN A 419 3.02 -8.73 26.47
C ASN A 419 3.79 -9.90 25.83
N PHE A 420 3.21 -11.10 25.83
CA PHE A 420 3.76 -12.32 25.24
C PHE A 420 4.02 -12.23 23.72
N CYS A 421 3.22 -11.49 22.97
CA CYS A 421 3.41 -11.33 21.52
C CYS A 421 4.60 -10.40 21.19
N TYR A 422 4.83 -9.35 21.98
CA TYR A 422 5.96 -8.45 21.77
C TYR A 422 7.29 -9.12 22.07
N GLU A 423 7.37 -9.94 23.13
CA GLU A 423 8.61 -10.63 23.48
C GLU A 423 9.12 -11.54 22.36
N ARG A 424 8.24 -12.27 21.67
CA ARG A 424 8.62 -13.11 20.52
C ARG A 424 9.16 -12.27 19.36
N LEU A 425 8.51 -11.15 19.04
CA LEU A 425 8.92 -10.24 17.97
C LEU A 425 10.25 -9.55 18.30
N ILE A 426 10.42 -9.09 19.54
CA ILE A 426 11.66 -8.50 20.05
C ILE A 426 12.79 -9.53 20.05
N THR A 427 12.51 -10.78 20.42
CA THR A 427 13.49 -11.87 20.38
C THR A 427 13.95 -12.14 18.95
N ALA A 428 13.02 -12.20 17.99
CA ALA A 428 13.36 -12.35 16.58
C ALA A 428 14.20 -11.16 16.07
N ALA A 429 13.86 -9.92 16.44
CA ALA A 429 14.65 -8.74 16.13
C ALA A 429 16.07 -8.81 16.71
N ARG A 430 16.22 -9.21 17.98
CA ARG A 430 17.52 -9.39 18.64
C ARG A 430 18.36 -10.48 17.98
N ASN A 431 17.74 -11.58 17.55
CA ASN A 431 18.43 -12.66 16.86
C ASN A 431 18.95 -12.22 15.49
N GLN A 432 18.26 -11.30 14.81
CA GLN A 432 18.73 -10.71 13.56
C GLN A 432 19.95 -9.80 13.78
N TRP A 433 20.00 -9.06 14.90
CA TRP A 433 21.11 -8.16 15.23
C TRP A 433 21.65 -8.37 16.66
N PRO A 434 22.38 -9.48 16.92
CA PRO A 434 22.79 -9.87 18.28
C PRO A 434 23.81 -8.92 18.92
N ARG A 435 24.45 -8.06 18.12
CA ARG A 435 25.47 -7.08 18.57
C ARG A 435 24.90 -5.68 18.80
N VAL A 436 23.60 -5.48 18.61
CA VAL A 436 22.97 -4.17 18.77
C VAL A 436 22.54 -3.97 20.22
N ASN A 437 23.21 -3.03 20.89
CA ASN A 437 22.98 -2.70 22.30
C ASN A 437 21.97 -1.55 22.49
N SER A 438 21.67 -0.82 21.42
CA SER A 438 20.78 0.34 21.44
C SER A 438 19.99 0.43 20.14
N TRP A 439 18.72 0.78 20.26
CA TRP A 439 17.73 0.68 19.20
C TRP A 439 17.02 2.01 18.98
N VAL A 440 16.39 2.11 17.82
CA VAL A 440 15.47 3.17 17.42
C VAL A 440 14.13 2.51 17.14
N VAL A 441 13.07 3.02 17.76
CA VAL A 441 11.70 2.56 17.56
C VAL A 441 10.90 3.73 17.01
N ARG A 442 10.38 3.60 15.79
CA ARG A 442 9.69 4.66 15.06
C ARG A 442 8.27 4.23 14.72
N SER A 443 7.31 5.09 15.02
CA SER A 443 6.00 5.03 14.40
C SER A 443 6.11 5.25 12.89
N SER A 444 5.31 4.53 12.11
CA SER A 444 5.19 4.73 10.67
C SER A 444 3.75 4.53 10.25
N SER A 445 3.07 5.60 9.90
CA SER A 445 1.67 5.59 9.48
C SER A 445 1.51 6.09 8.05
N MET A 446 0.42 5.69 7.40
CA MET A 446 0.06 6.17 6.06
C MET A 446 -0.52 7.58 6.06
N ASP A 447 -1.21 7.94 7.13
CA ASP A 447 -1.90 9.23 7.25
C ASP A 447 -0.98 10.38 7.66
N GLU A 448 0.24 10.10 8.12
CA GLU A 448 1.23 11.15 8.47
C GLU A 448 1.54 12.02 7.24
N GLY A 449 1.43 11.45 6.03
CA GLY A 449 1.62 12.17 4.78
C GLY A 449 2.91 13.00 4.80
N THR A 450 2.77 14.32 4.77
CA THR A 450 3.88 15.30 4.82
C THR A 450 3.97 16.02 6.17
N ALA A 451 3.09 15.72 7.13
CA ALA A 451 3.02 16.35 8.44
C ALA A 451 3.89 15.59 9.46
N ARG A 452 5.21 15.80 9.36
CA ARG A 452 6.24 15.07 10.12
C ARG A 452 6.17 15.37 11.61
N GLY A 453 6.32 14.32 12.42
CA GLY A 453 6.51 14.45 13.88
C GLY A 453 5.22 14.52 14.68
N ILE A 454 4.10 14.10 14.08
CA ILE A 454 2.83 13.88 14.78
C ILE A 454 2.92 12.64 15.67
N TYR A 455 3.60 11.60 15.17
CA TYR A 455 3.73 10.33 15.86
C TYR A 455 5.12 10.18 16.50
N GLU A 456 5.18 9.39 17.58
CA GLU A 456 6.36 9.31 18.43
C GLU A 456 7.47 8.43 17.83
N SER A 457 8.71 8.81 18.11
CA SER A 457 9.89 7.99 17.86
C SER A 457 10.76 7.97 19.11
N VAL A 458 11.07 6.77 19.61
CA VAL A 458 11.90 6.59 20.81
C VAL A 458 13.29 6.16 20.37
N LEU A 459 14.30 6.94 20.74
CA LEU A 459 15.68 6.72 20.36
C LEU A 459 16.51 6.18 21.53
N ARG A 460 17.68 5.64 21.23
CA ARG A 460 18.64 5.10 22.21
C ARG A 460 18.06 4.03 23.14
N VAL A 461 17.09 3.27 22.65
CA VAL A 461 16.35 2.29 23.44
C VAL A 461 17.25 1.10 23.76
N SER A 462 17.45 0.78 25.03
CA SER A 462 18.17 -0.43 25.42
C SER A 462 17.36 -1.67 25.01
N SER A 463 18.02 -2.82 24.92
CA SER A 463 17.33 -4.07 24.60
C SER A 463 16.17 -4.36 25.56
N SER A 464 16.26 -4.04 26.85
CA SER A 464 15.18 -4.23 27.82
C SER A 464 14.04 -3.21 27.70
N GLY A 465 14.32 -2.01 27.17
CA GLY A 465 13.32 -0.95 26.96
C GLY A 465 12.51 -1.05 25.67
N LEU A 466 12.80 -2.03 24.79
CA LEU A 466 12.15 -2.15 23.48
C LEU A 466 10.63 -2.29 23.57
N GLN A 467 10.12 -3.07 24.51
CA GLN A 467 8.68 -3.29 24.66
C GLN A 467 7.94 -2.01 25.04
N GLU A 468 8.51 -1.25 25.98
CA GLU A 468 7.96 0.04 26.41
C GLU A 468 7.97 1.04 25.25
N ALA A 469 9.09 1.13 24.52
CA ALA A 469 9.23 2.00 23.37
C ALA A 469 8.24 1.68 22.25
N ILE A 470 8.02 0.39 21.95
CA ILE A 470 6.96 -0.04 21.01
C ILE A 470 5.59 0.42 21.52
N GLY A 471 5.31 0.24 22.81
CA GLY A 471 4.08 0.71 23.43
C GLY A 471 3.87 2.22 23.31
N ILE A 472 4.93 3.02 23.47
CA ILE A 472 4.88 4.49 23.29
C ILE A 472 4.53 4.82 21.84
N CYS A 473 5.23 4.26 20.86
CA CYS A 473 4.95 4.52 19.44
C CYS A 473 3.52 4.12 19.06
N VAL A 474 3.03 2.99 19.55
CA VAL A 474 1.65 2.55 19.30
C VAL A 474 0.63 3.49 19.94
N ARG A 475 0.82 3.86 21.20
CA ARG A 475 -0.07 4.81 21.91
C ARG A 475 -0.07 6.20 21.28
N SER A 476 1.04 6.62 20.68
CA SER A 476 1.11 7.90 19.97
C SER A 476 0.09 8.01 18.83
N TYR A 477 -0.32 6.87 18.25
CA TYR A 477 -1.38 6.86 17.24
C TYR A 477 -2.69 7.42 17.81
N TYR A 478 -2.99 7.20 19.09
CA TYR A 478 -4.18 7.69 19.77
C TYR A 478 -3.93 8.96 20.59
N GLY A 479 -2.74 9.56 20.46
CA GLY A 479 -2.43 10.82 21.14
C GLY A 479 -3.36 11.95 20.70
N GLU A 480 -3.61 12.91 21.58
CA GLU A 480 -4.47 14.06 21.31
C GLU A 480 -4.06 14.81 20.03
N ASN A 481 -2.74 14.96 19.82
CA ASN A 481 -2.16 15.61 18.64
C ASN A 481 -2.48 14.85 17.34
N ALA A 482 -2.35 13.52 17.35
CA ALA A 482 -2.67 12.68 16.20
C ALA A 482 -4.17 12.68 15.90
N MET A 483 -5.01 12.64 16.93
CA MET A 483 -6.47 12.75 16.77
C MET A 483 -6.89 14.13 16.26
N ALA A 484 -6.26 15.21 16.74
CA ALA A 484 -6.50 16.57 16.26
C ALA A 484 -6.08 16.70 14.79
N PHE A 485 -4.89 16.22 14.43
CA PHE A 485 -4.42 16.23 13.05
C PHE A 485 -5.36 15.48 12.10
N ARG A 486 -5.74 14.24 12.44
CA ARG A 486 -6.67 13.47 11.59
C ARG A 486 -8.02 14.16 11.43
N ARG A 487 -8.54 14.79 12.49
CA ARG A 487 -9.75 15.63 12.39
C ARG A 487 -9.54 16.81 11.43
N ALA A 488 -8.38 17.47 11.50
CA ALA A 488 -8.00 18.58 10.60
C ALA A 488 -8.03 18.18 9.13
N THR A 489 -7.54 16.97 8.84
CA THR A 489 -7.32 16.49 7.48
C THR A 489 -8.50 15.68 6.94
N GLY A 490 -9.65 15.66 7.63
CA GLY A 490 -10.83 14.87 7.21
C GLY A 490 -10.63 13.36 7.29
N LEU A 491 -9.74 12.91 8.18
CA LEU A 491 -9.39 11.51 8.44
C LEU A 491 -9.93 11.04 9.80
N ASP A 492 -10.92 11.74 10.36
CA ASP A 492 -11.59 11.43 11.62
C ASP A 492 -12.17 10.01 11.66
N GLY A 493 -12.71 9.52 10.54
CA GLY A 493 -13.17 8.12 10.42
C GLY A 493 -12.09 7.04 10.61
N LEU A 494 -10.80 7.42 10.70
CA LEU A 494 -9.67 6.53 10.99
C LEU A 494 -9.38 6.39 12.50
N SER A 495 -10.03 7.17 13.38
CA SER A 495 -9.76 7.19 14.82
C SER A 495 -9.99 5.86 15.52
N ASP A 496 -10.91 5.05 15.01
CA ASP A 496 -11.42 3.87 15.73
C ASP A 496 -10.58 2.60 15.48
N ARG A 497 -9.58 2.67 14.60
CA ARG A 497 -8.78 1.50 14.18
C ARG A 497 -7.29 1.81 14.16
N LEU A 498 -6.49 1.00 14.88
CA LEU A 498 -5.03 1.09 14.88
C LEU A 498 -4.47 0.73 13.51
N GLU A 499 -3.83 1.69 12.84
CA GLU A 499 -3.20 1.51 11.51
C GLU A 499 -1.80 2.10 11.46
N ILE A 500 -1.03 1.74 12.47
CA ILE A 500 0.36 2.14 12.60
C ILE A 500 1.25 0.93 12.41
N ALA A 501 2.37 1.10 11.72
CA ALA A 501 3.48 0.15 11.76
C ALA A 501 4.56 0.70 12.69
N VAL A 502 5.33 -0.20 13.31
CA VAL A 502 6.48 0.17 14.14
C VAL A 502 7.75 -0.31 13.45
N LEU A 503 8.60 0.64 13.05
CA LEU A 503 9.92 0.38 12.48
C LEU A 503 10.95 0.31 13.60
N LEU A 504 11.66 -0.82 13.68
CA LEU A 504 12.80 -1.01 14.57
C LEU A 504 14.09 -0.99 13.75
N GLN A 505 15.05 -0.22 14.22
CA GLN A 505 16.37 -0.10 13.61
C GLN A 505 17.46 -0.06 14.68
N PRO A 506 18.70 -0.46 14.37
CA PRO A 506 19.84 -0.21 15.25
C PRO A 506 20.05 1.29 15.47
N TYR A 507 20.37 1.73 16.68
CA TYR A 507 20.76 3.12 16.90
C TYR A 507 22.15 3.37 16.33
N GLN A 508 22.24 4.21 15.30
CA GLN A 508 23.50 4.53 14.64
C GLN A 508 24.10 5.82 15.20
N THR A 509 25.30 5.71 15.78
CA THR A 509 26.11 6.86 16.18
C THR A 509 27.07 7.28 15.07
N GLY A 510 27.38 8.57 15.00
CA GLY A 510 28.33 9.15 14.05
C GLY A 510 29.14 10.30 14.64
N ILE A 511 29.92 10.96 13.79
CA ILE A 511 30.62 12.22 14.09
C ILE A 511 29.60 13.35 14.21
N CYS A 512 28.64 13.37 13.29
CA CYS A 512 27.51 14.29 13.27
C CYS A 512 26.31 13.64 12.57
N GLY A 513 25.15 14.27 12.65
CA GLY A 513 23.96 13.88 11.92
C GLY A 513 23.09 15.08 11.61
N GLY A 514 22.07 14.86 10.79
CA GLY A 514 21.22 15.95 10.40
C GLY A 514 20.11 15.58 9.45
N VAL A 515 19.51 16.63 8.90
CA VAL A 515 18.49 16.57 7.87
C VAL A 515 19.03 17.30 6.65
N ALA A 516 18.81 16.74 5.46
CA ALA A 516 19.18 17.42 4.24
C ALA A 516 18.07 17.31 3.21
N THR A 517 17.87 18.38 2.45
CA THR A 517 16.85 18.48 1.43
C THR A 517 17.47 18.90 0.10
N VAL A 518 16.85 18.42 -0.96
CA VAL A 518 17.04 18.91 -2.33
C VAL A 518 15.67 19.29 -2.85
N THR A 519 15.52 20.54 -3.26
CA THR A 519 14.26 21.12 -3.73
C THR A 519 14.44 21.61 -5.16
N THR A 520 13.51 21.25 -6.05
CA THR A 520 13.39 21.85 -7.38
C THR A 520 12.69 23.19 -7.26
N LEU A 521 13.33 24.26 -7.73
CA LEU A 521 12.75 25.60 -7.78
C LEU A 521 11.91 25.79 -9.05
N ALA A 522 11.17 26.90 -9.12
CA ALA A 522 10.25 27.18 -10.22
C ALA A 522 10.95 27.40 -11.58
N ASP A 523 12.24 27.67 -11.57
CA ASP A 523 13.11 27.83 -12.74
C ASP A 523 13.89 26.54 -13.06
N ASP A 524 13.45 25.41 -12.53
CA ASP A 524 14.11 24.09 -12.59
C ASP A 524 15.51 24.04 -11.95
N SER A 525 15.97 25.13 -11.33
CA SER A 525 17.22 25.13 -10.58
C SER A 525 17.05 24.33 -9.28
N ARG A 526 18.14 23.74 -8.79
CA ARG A 526 18.11 22.93 -7.57
C ARG A 526 18.68 23.71 -6.41
N GLN A 527 17.98 23.63 -5.29
CA GLN A 527 18.43 24.18 -4.02
C GLN A 527 18.68 23.05 -3.03
N TYR A 528 19.86 23.05 -2.44
CA TYR A 528 20.23 22.13 -1.37
C TYR A 528 20.20 22.88 -0.05
N GLN A 529 19.65 22.24 0.96
CA GLN A 529 19.71 22.70 2.34
C GLN A 529 20.16 21.56 3.23
N ILE A 530 21.11 21.85 4.11
CA ILE A 530 21.71 20.89 5.04
C ILE A 530 21.66 21.49 6.43
N SER A 531 20.93 20.84 7.32
CA SER A 531 20.82 21.18 8.73
C SER A 531 21.63 20.15 9.53
N VAL A 532 22.66 20.59 10.24
CA VAL A 532 23.61 19.70 10.93
C VAL A 532 23.63 19.98 12.43
N ALA A 533 23.66 18.91 13.22
CA ALA A 533 23.91 18.95 14.65
C ALA A 533 24.78 17.76 15.08
N GLN A 534 24.92 17.54 16.40
CA GLN A 534 25.64 16.38 16.89
C GLN A 534 24.93 15.07 16.53
N THR A 535 23.59 15.10 16.51
CA THR A 535 22.73 13.99 16.09
C THR A 535 21.63 14.50 15.16
N ALA A 536 21.07 13.61 14.32
CA ALA A 536 19.91 13.95 13.49
C ALA A 536 18.68 14.35 14.33
N GLU A 537 18.49 13.68 15.47
CA GLU A 537 17.44 13.99 16.46
C GLU A 537 17.47 15.44 16.91
N GLN A 538 18.66 15.98 17.18
CA GLN A 538 18.80 17.36 17.65
C GLN A 538 18.31 18.38 16.60
N VAL A 539 18.38 18.04 15.32
CA VAL A 539 17.81 18.86 14.23
C VAL A 539 16.28 18.74 14.21
N THR A 540 15.76 17.51 14.20
CA THR A 540 14.31 17.27 14.07
C THR A 540 13.53 17.76 15.29
N SER A 541 14.14 17.72 16.48
CA SER A 541 13.57 18.20 17.74
C SER A 541 13.64 19.72 17.93
N GLY A 542 14.17 20.48 16.96
CA GLY A 542 14.29 21.95 17.06
C GLY A 542 15.42 22.44 17.97
N GLY A 543 16.46 21.62 18.20
CA GLY A 543 17.65 22.04 18.93
C GLY A 543 18.52 23.01 18.13
N ARG A 544 19.64 23.45 18.72
CA ARG A 544 20.61 24.33 18.05
C ARG A 544 21.29 23.61 16.89
N THR A 545 21.18 24.15 15.68
CA THR A 545 21.73 23.58 14.45
C THR A 545 22.68 24.53 13.73
N LYS A 546 23.48 23.98 12.82
CA LYS A 546 24.18 24.74 11.77
C LYS A 546 23.43 24.51 10.46
N GLU A 547 23.13 25.61 9.76
CA GLU A 547 22.36 25.59 8.51
C GLU A 547 23.27 25.96 7.34
N PHE A 548 23.24 25.16 6.29
CA PHE A 548 23.93 25.42 5.03
C PHE A 548 22.92 25.40 3.90
N LYS A 549 22.95 26.43 3.04
CA LYS A 549 22.03 26.56 1.91
C LYS A 549 22.80 27.02 0.70
N PHE A 550 22.65 26.32 -0.42
CA PHE A 550 23.33 26.66 -1.66
C PHE A 550 22.54 26.15 -2.87
N GLN A 551 22.74 26.81 -4.01
CA GLN A 551 22.20 26.39 -5.30
C GLN A 551 23.15 25.43 -6.00
N GLU A 552 22.61 24.63 -6.92
CA GLU A 552 23.44 23.78 -7.78
C GLU A 552 24.45 24.62 -8.58
N GLY A 553 25.70 24.16 -8.62
CA GLY A 553 26.81 24.86 -9.28
C GLY A 553 27.55 25.87 -8.40
N ALA A 554 27.00 26.23 -7.23
CA ALA A 554 27.72 27.06 -6.26
C ALA A 554 28.89 26.28 -5.61
N PRO A 555 29.95 26.97 -5.13
CA PRO A 555 31.05 26.34 -4.41
C PRO A 555 30.54 25.54 -3.21
N LEU A 556 30.80 24.24 -3.24
CA LEU A 556 30.43 23.32 -2.17
C LEU A 556 31.47 23.36 -1.06
N VAL A 557 31.02 23.36 0.19
CA VAL A 557 31.91 23.07 1.32
C VAL A 557 32.38 21.62 1.17
N PRO A 558 33.70 21.35 1.07
CA PRO A 558 34.22 20.01 0.79
C PRO A 558 33.71 18.92 1.74
N GLU A 559 33.46 19.31 3.00
CA GLU A 559 32.90 18.46 4.06
C GLU A 559 31.57 17.78 3.68
N TRP A 560 30.75 18.43 2.84
CA TRP A 560 29.40 17.98 2.49
C TRP A 560 29.28 17.35 1.10
N ASN A 561 30.39 17.22 0.36
CA ASN A 561 30.39 16.68 -1.00
C ASN A 561 29.71 15.30 -1.09
N SER A 562 30.04 14.39 -0.17
CA SER A 562 29.47 13.04 -0.15
C SER A 562 27.95 13.05 0.04
N LEU A 563 27.42 13.92 0.90
CA LEU A 563 25.99 14.04 1.15
C LEU A 563 25.26 14.66 -0.05
N VAL A 564 25.86 15.65 -0.69
CA VAL A 564 25.30 16.27 -1.91
C VAL A 564 25.29 15.29 -3.07
N ILE A 565 26.31 14.44 -3.21
CA ILE A 565 26.31 13.35 -4.20
C ILE A 565 25.14 12.40 -3.96
N VAL A 566 24.87 12.04 -2.69
CA VAL A 566 23.71 11.20 -2.33
C VAL A 566 22.40 11.88 -2.72
N LEU A 567 22.20 13.14 -2.35
CA LEU A 567 20.99 13.91 -2.71
C LEU A 567 20.82 14.02 -4.22
N LYS A 568 21.91 14.29 -4.97
CA LYS A 568 21.91 14.34 -6.43
C LYS A 568 21.43 13.03 -7.05
N ARG A 569 21.96 11.89 -6.59
CA ARG A 569 21.57 10.57 -7.11
C ARG A 569 20.08 10.29 -6.86
N LEU A 570 19.59 10.57 -5.64
CA LEU A 570 18.17 10.41 -5.32
C LEU A 570 17.29 11.32 -6.19
N HIS A 571 17.66 12.59 -6.30
CA HIS A 571 16.89 13.58 -7.05
C HIS A 571 16.89 13.31 -8.56
N GLN A 572 18.00 12.85 -9.14
CA GLN A 572 18.09 12.45 -10.55
C GLN A 572 17.05 11.39 -10.92
N VAL A 573 16.74 10.48 -9.99
CA VAL A 573 15.76 9.41 -10.20
C VAL A 573 14.34 9.92 -9.98
N PHE A 574 14.07 10.55 -8.84
CA PHE A 574 12.68 10.84 -8.47
C PHE A 574 12.15 12.19 -8.93
N GLN A 575 13.01 13.08 -9.43
CA GLN A 575 12.73 14.39 -10.05
C GLN A 575 11.90 15.39 -9.20
N GLY A 576 11.43 14.98 -8.02
CA GLY A 576 10.79 15.82 -7.02
C GLY A 576 11.74 16.25 -5.91
N SER A 577 11.20 17.07 -5.01
CA SER A 577 11.88 17.49 -3.80
C SER A 577 11.98 16.32 -2.82
N ILE A 578 13.15 16.12 -2.24
CA ILE A 578 13.45 14.98 -1.36
C ILE A 578 14.04 15.50 -0.06
N GLN A 579 13.69 14.86 1.04
CA GLN A 579 14.36 15.01 2.32
C GLN A 579 14.95 13.67 2.76
N VAL A 580 16.14 13.73 3.36
CA VAL A 580 16.74 12.60 4.06
C VAL A 580 17.18 12.99 5.47
N GLU A 581 16.91 12.11 6.43
CA GLU A 581 17.63 12.08 7.71
C GLU A 581 18.88 11.25 7.54
N TRP A 582 20.01 11.72 8.05
CA TRP A 582 21.30 11.08 7.82
C TRP A 582 22.23 11.16 9.03
N VAL A 583 23.21 10.26 9.03
CA VAL A 583 24.34 10.27 9.98
C VAL A 583 25.64 10.07 9.22
N LYS A 584 26.67 10.83 9.62
CA LYS A 584 28.03 10.66 9.11
C LYS A 584 28.81 9.82 10.11
N THR A 585 29.14 8.60 9.70
CA THR A 585 29.88 7.63 10.52
C THR A 585 31.31 8.09 10.78
N ARG A 586 32.00 7.43 11.73
CA ARG A 586 33.43 7.69 12.01
C ARG A 586 34.35 7.37 10.81
N THR A 587 33.91 6.52 9.90
CA THR A 587 34.59 6.22 8.64
C THR A 587 34.19 7.19 7.52
N GLU A 588 33.65 8.37 7.87
CA GLU A 588 33.21 9.42 6.95
C GLU A 588 32.10 9.01 5.95
N ARG A 589 31.48 7.84 6.15
CA ARG A 589 30.38 7.35 5.30
C ARG A 589 29.05 7.96 5.74
N ILE A 590 28.22 8.30 4.76
CA ILE A 590 26.84 8.76 4.99
C ILE A 590 25.92 7.55 5.03
N ILE A 591 25.13 7.45 6.09
CA ILE A 591 24.06 6.47 6.23
C ILE A 591 22.73 7.21 6.32
N ILE A 592 21.78 6.81 5.48
CA ILE A 592 20.42 7.32 5.45
C ILE A 592 19.59 6.58 6.50
N LEU A 593 18.97 7.38 7.37
CA LEU A 593 18.13 6.93 8.46
C LEU A 593 16.65 6.99 8.10
N GLN A 594 16.25 7.93 7.25
CA GLN A 594 14.90 8.12 6.72
C GLN A 594 14.99 8.83 5.37
N MET A 595 14.08 8.54 4.45
CA MET A 595 13.92 9.27 3.19
C MET A 595 12.44 9.53 2.95
N GLU A 596 12.11 10.75 2.51
CA GLU A 596 10.75 11.16 2.20
C GLU A 596 10.70 12.06 0.97
N PHE A 597 9.57 12.03 0.27
CA PHE A 597 9.25 13.00 -0.77
C PHE A 597 8.62 14.23 -0.14
N LEU A 598 9.14 15.40 -0.49
CA LEU A 598 8.53 16.66 -0.12
C LEU A 598 7.47 17.01 -1.17
N PRO A 599 6.31 17.53 -0.75
CA PRO A 599 5.31 17.99 -1.70
C PRO A 599 5.93 19.11 -2.55
N GLN A 600 5.67 19.12 -3.85
CA GLN A 600 5.85 20.35 -4.60
C GLN A 600 4.93 21.37 -3.96
N ARG A 601 5.45 22.57 -3.63
CA ARG A 601 4.58 23.67 -3.21
C ARG A 601 3.63 23.90 -4.36
N LEU A 602 2.41 23.38 -4.27
CA LEU A 602 1.33 23.79 -5.15
C LEU A 602 1.32 25.31 -5.09
N LYS A 603 1.62 25.96 -6.22
CA LYS A 603 1.10 27.30 -6.43
C LYS A 603 -0.39 27.12 -6.22
N ARG A 604 -0.91 27.61 -5.09
CA ARG A 604 -2.34 27.63 -4.84
C ARG A 604 -2.93 28.56 -5.91
N ASP A 605 -3.26 27.99 -7.05
CA ASP A 605 -4.06 28.64 -8.07
C ASP A 605 -5.47 28.74 -7.49
N GLY A 606 -5.94 29.97 -7.28
CA GLY A 606 -7.25 30.26 -6.69
C GLY A 606 -7.25 30.29 -5.17
N ASP A 607 -6.58 31.28 -4.60
CA ASP A 607 -6.99 32.04 -3.40
C ASP A 607 -5.75 32.74 -2.81
N LYS A 608 -5.16 33.67 -3.57
CA LYS A 608 -4.66 34.86 -2.90
C LYS A 608 -5.88 35.72 -2.60
N VAL A 609 -6.67 35.34 -1.59
CA VAL A 609 -7.39 36.38 -0.87
C VAL A 609 -6.27 37.29 -0.36
N ARG A 610 -6.12 38.45 -1.01
CA ARG A 610 -5.20 39.49 -0.51
C ARG A 610 -5.84 40.01 0.76
N HIS A 611 -5.65 39.28 1.86
CA HIS A 611 -6.00 39.78 3.17
C HIS A 611 -5.21 41.07 3.39
N THR A 612 -5.93 42.15 3.69
CA THR A 612 -5.38 43.50 3.79
C THR A 612 -4.76 43.77 5.15
N GLU A 613 -5.12 42.99 6.18
CA GLU A 613 -4.66 43.18 7.56
C GLU A 613 -4.20 41.85 8.21
N ILE A 614 -3.07 41.92 8.93
CA ILE A 614 -2.52 40.81 9.74
C ILE A 614 -2.56 41.24 11.20
N VAL A 615 -3.29 40.51 12.03
CA VAL A 615 -3.38 40.76 13.48
C VAL A 615 -2.36 39.87 14.20
N ASN A 616 -1.48 40.49 14.99
CA ASN A 616 -0.52 39.77 15.82
C ASN A 616 -1.18 39.33 17.14
N ILE A 617 -1.12 38.04 17.44
CA ILE A 617 -1.68 37.46 18.65
C ILE A 617 -0.55 36.83 19.46
N PRO A 618 -0.18 37.42 20.61
CA PRO A 618 0.89 36.89 21.45
C PRO A 618 0.45 35.61 22.16
N ILE A 619 1.33 34.62 22.16
CA ILE A 619 1.19 33.36 22.89
C ILE A 619 2.42 33.21 23.77
N THR A 620 2.25 33.40 25.07
CA THR A 620 3.35 33.32 26.06
C THR A 620 3.29 32.05 26.88
N THR A 621 2.10 31.44 26.99
CA THR A 621 1.83 30.16 27.64
C THR A 621 0.97 29.26 26.73
N LEU A 622 0.86 27.96 27.04
CA LEU A 622 -0.04 27.07 26.30
C LEU A 622 -1.53 27.42 26.51
N GLU A 623 -1.88 28.03 27.64
CA GLU A 623 -3.25 28.46 27.95
C GLU A 623 -3.71 29.62 27.04
N ASP A 624 -2.77 30.48 26.64
CA ASP A 624 -3.06 31.61 25.74
C ASP A 624 -3.60 31.17 24.37
N VAL A 625 -3.43 29.90 23.99
CA VAL A 625 -3.96 29.39 22.71
C VAL A 625 -5.47 29.40 22.67
N GLY A 626 -6.15 29.11 23.79
CA GLY A 626 -7.62 29.18 23.86
C GLY A 626 -8.12 30.60 23.55
N ASN A 627 -7.51 31.59 24.21
CA ASN A 627 -7.80 33.01 23.98
C ASN A 627 -7.46 33.43 22.54
N ALA A 628 -6.33 32.95 22.01
CA ALA A 628 -5.94 33.21 20.63
C ALA A 628 -6.99 32.67 19.65
N ILE A 629 -7.52 31.48 19.89
CA ILE A 629 -8.59 30.90 19.06
C ILE A 629 -9.82 31.81 19.06
N ASP A 630 -10.30 32.19 20.24
CA ASP A 630 -11.52 33.01 20.34
C ASP A 630 -11.34 34.40 19.69
N VAL A 631 -10.15 35.00 19.84
CA VAL A 631 -9.78 36.25 19.15
C VAL A 631 -9.77 36.06 17.64
N VAL A 632 -9.13 34.99 17.13
CA VAL A 632 -9.12 34.73 15.69
C VAL A 632 -10.52 34.49 15.17
N GLU A 633 -11.37 33.73 15.87
CA GLU A 633 -12.76 33.46 15.48
C GLU A 633 -13.56 34.77 15.32
N ALA A 634 -13.34 35.74 16.20
CA ALA A 634 -13.99 37.04 16.19
C ALA A 634 -13.50 38.00 15.07
N LEU A 635 -12.37 37.73 14.41
CA LEU A 635 -11.89 38.58 13.31
C LEU A 635 -12.84 38.50 12.09
N ASP A 636 -12.79 39.49 11.21
CA ASP A 636 -13.47 39.40 9.92
C ASP A 636 -12.70 38.44 8.99
N SER A 637 -13.30 37.28 8.73
CA SER A 637 -12.73 36.21 7.91
C SER A 637 -12.48 36.59 6.43
N THR A 638 -13.07 37.69 5.94
CA THR A 638 -12.94 38.11 4.54
C THR A 638 -11.74 39.03 4.30
N THR A 639 -11.28 39.75 5.33
CA THR A 639 -10.26 40.80 5.20
C THR A 639 -9.02 40.59 6.07
N THR A 640 -9.14 39.80 7.15
CA THR A 640 -8.14 39.73 8.21
C THR A 640 -7.63 38.32 8.47
N VAL A 641 -6.32 38.17 8.64
CA VAL A 641 -5.66 36.93 9.07
C VAL A 641 -4.85 37.14 10.33
N ALA A 642 -4.54 36.05 11.03
CA ALA A 642 -3.78 36.07 12.27
C ALA A 642 -2.33 35.62 12.07
N ARG A 643 -1.42 36.33 12.75
CA ARG A 643 -0.05 35.91 13.02
C ARG A 643 0.07 35.54 14.49
N LEU A 644 0.44 34.30 14.79
CA LEU A 644 0.73 33.89 16.16
C LEU A 644 2.18 34.26 16.51
N VAL A 645 2.37 34.98 17.61
CA VAL A 645 3.69 35.42 18.09
C VAL A 645 4.05 34.57 19.31
N ILE A 646 4.89 33.56 19.10
CA ILE A 646 5.21 32.54 20.10
C ILE A 646 6.41 32.98 20.94
N GLY A 647 6.17 33.16 22.24
CA GLY A 647 7.17 33.57 23.21
C GLY A 647 8.26 32.51 23.45
N SER A 648 9.45 32.96 23.82
CA SER A 648 10.66 32.15 24.01
C SER A 648 10.60 31.11 25.15
N GLY A 649 9.55 31.15 25.98
CA GLY A 649 9.26 30.18 27.03
C GLY A 649 8.47 28.95 26.56
N ILE A 650 7.90 28.96 25.36
CA ILE A 650 7.14 27.84 24.80
C ILE A 650 8.09 26.88 24.09
N ASP A 651 8.05 25.60 24.47
CA ASP A 651 8.75 24.53 23.74
C ASP A 651 7.95 24.20 22.47
N PRO A 652 8.51 24.42 21.26
CA PRO A 652 7.84 24.10 20.00
C PRO A 652 7.35 22.64 19.92
N ARG A 653 8.04 21.70 20.59
CA ARG A 653 7.64 20.28 20.60
C ARG A 653 6.29 20.07 21.27
N THR A 654 6.06 20.72 22.41
CA THR A 654 4.77 20.69 23.12
C THR A 654 3.71 21.49 22.38
N PHE A 655 4.11 22.57 21.71
CA PHE A 655 3.19 23.45 20.99
C PHE A 655 2.62 22.84 19.71
N ASN A 656 3.32 21.88 19.07
CA ASN A 656 2.85 21.17 17.87
C ASN A 656 1.39 20.71 17.96
N GLY A 657 1.02 20.12 19.10
CA GLY A 657 -0.30 19.56 19.34
C GLY A 657 -1.40 20.61 19.44
N THR A 658 -1.13 21.61 20.28
CA THR A 658 -2.04 22.74 20.51
C THR A 658 -2.18 23.58 19.25
N LEU A 659 -1.10 23.78 18.49
CA LEU A 659 -1.15 24.43 17.18
C LEU A 659 -1.99 23.64 16.18
N ALA A 660 -1.81 22.32 16.06
CA ALA A 660 -2.62 21.52 15.15
C ALA A 660 -4.11 21.65 15.49
N ALA A 661 -4.47 21.56 16.77
CA ALA A 661 -5.85 21.77 17.24
C ALA A 661 -6.37 23.19 16.93
N ALA A 662 -5.55 24.22 17.14
CA ALA A 662 -5.90 25.59 16.80
C ALA A 662 -6.10 25.77 15.29
N VAL A 663 -5.22 25.21 14.45
CA VAL A 663 -5.33 25.28 12.99
C VAL A 663 -6.55 24.53 12.47
N VAL A 664 -6.96 23.42 13.10
CA VAL A 664 -8.24 22.74 12.77
C VAL A 664 -9.40 23.69 13.00
N ARG A 665 -9.49 24.27 14.20
CA ARG A 665 -10.63 25.09 14.62
C ARG A 665 -10.68 26.41 13.86
N LEU A 666 -9.52 27.02 13.62
CA LEU A 666 -9.38 28.31 12.96
C LEU A 666 -9.30 28.21 11.43
N ASN A 667 -9.12 27.01 10.89
CA ASN A 667 -8.92 26.78 9.45
C ASN A 667 -7.80 27.69 8.87
N ARG A 668 -7.93 28.15 7.61
CA ARG A 668 -6.99 29.03 6.88
C ARG A 668 -6.77 30.43 7.48
N ARG A 669 -7.24 30.72 8.70
CA ARG A 669 -7.19 32.06 9.30
C ARG A 669 -5.85 32.38 9.99
N VAL A 670 -5.07 31.36 10.34
CA VAL A 670 -3.68 31.51 10.78
C VAL A 670 -2.78 31.27 9.57
N THR A 671 -2.02 32.29 9.17
CA THR A 671 -1.15 32.22 7.97
C THR A 671 0.33 32.34 8.30
N GLU A 672 0.66 32.91 9.47
CA GLU A 672 2.04 33.20 9.87
C GLU A 672 2.28 32.84 11.34
N ILE A 673 3.48 32.34 11.63
CA ILE A 673 3.99 32.14 12.98
C ILE A 673 5.33 32.84 13.09
N TYR A 674 5.43 33.71 14.09
CA TYR A 674 6.70 34.30 14.53
C TYR A 674 7.18 33.56 15.78
N LEU A 675 8.46 33.18 15.80
CA LEU A 675 9.10 32.58 16.96
C LEU A 675 10.21 33.50 17.45
N GLU A 676 10.19 33.86 18.74
CA GLU A 676 11.31 34.61 19.34
C GLU A 676 12.64 33.85 19.28
N LYS A 677 12.58 32.51 19.26
CA LYS A 677 13.74 31.63 19.05
C LYS A 677 13.63 30.92 17.70
N PRO A 678 14.59 31.11 16.78
CA PRO A 678 14.55 30.44 15.49
C PRO A 678 14.68 28.93 15.67
N VAL A 679 13.81 28.17 15.00
CA VAL A 679 13.90 26.72 14.88
C VAL A 679 14.47 26.35 13.51
N SER A 680 15.09 25.17 13.41
CA SER A 680 15.53 24.67 12.10
C SER A 680 14.32 24.55 11.16
N PRO A 681 14.42 24.99 9.89
CA PRO A 681 13.37 24.79 8.88
C PRO A 681 13.08 23.30 8.60
N SER A 682 13.97 22.41 9.04
CA SER A 682 13.85 20.96 8.95
C SER A 682 13.30 20.30 10.23
N SER A 683 12.86 21.08 11.22
CA SER A 683 12.23 20.56 12.43
C SER A 683 10.81 20.03 12.19
N HIS A 684 10.32 19.18 13.09
CA HIS A 684 8.93 18.68 13.03
C HIS A 684 7.90 19.82 13.09
N PHE A 685 8.12 20.81 13.96
CA PHE A 685 7.26 22.00 14.02
C PHE A 685 7.18 22.70 12.68
N ALA A 686 8.34 22.92 12.03
CA ALA A 686 8.39 23.57 10.74
C ALA A 686 7.66 22.79 9.64
N SER A 687 7.73 21.46 9.71
CA SER A 687 6.98 20.60 8.80
C SER A 687 5.48 20.70 8.98
N ILE A 688 4.98 20.66 10.21
CA ILE A 688 3.54 20.71 10.50
C ILE A 688 2.97 22.06 10.03
N CYS A 689 3.65 23.16 10.33
CA CYS A 689 3.27 24.48 9.82
C CYS A 689 3.25 24.51 8.29
N GLY A 690 4.30 23.99 7.65
CA GLY A 690 4.38 23.90 6.19
C GLY A 690 3.26 23.08 5.56
N HIS A 691 2.83 21.99 6.20
CA HIS A 691 1.70 21.17 5.74
C HIS A 691 0.39 21.98 5.67
N PHE A 692 0.12 22.81 6.68
CA PHE A 692 -1.04 23.69 6.70
C PHE A 692 -0.85 24.97 5.85
N GLY A 693 0.34 25.19 5.29
CA GLY A 693 0.69 26.37 4.50
C GLY A 693 0.97 27.62 5.34
N ILE A 694 1.34 27.44 6.60
CA ILE A 694 1.73 28.50 7.53
C ILE A 694 3.22 28.84 7.31
N VAL A 695 3.52 30.13 7.23
CA VAL A 695 4.88 30.65 6.99
C VAL A 695 5.56 31.06 8.30
N PHE A 696 6.85 30.76 8.42
CA PHE A 696 7.70 31.30 9.49
C PHE A 696 8.21 32.67 9.09
N VAL A 697 8.02 33.65 9.98
CA VAL A 697 8.48 35.04 9.80
C VAL A 697 9.62 35.34 10.76
#